data_AF-A0A2H9MSF9-F1
#
_entry.id   AF-A0A2H9MSF9-F1
#
_cell.length_a   1.000
_cell.length_b   1.000
_cell.length_c   1.000
_cell.angle_alpha   90.00
_cell.angle_beta   90.00
_cell.angle_gamma   90.00
#
_symmetry.space_group_name_H-M   'P 1'
#
loop_
_entity.id
_entity.type
_entity.pdbx_description
1 polymer ?
#
loop_
_entity_poly.entity_id
_entity_poly.type
_entity_poly.pdbx_seq_one_letter_code
_entity_poly.pdbx_strand_id
1 'polypeptide(L)'
;MNRIRITCLIGIFVISALSFPYVFAESGDIQVEIKYTNGDRADFNGLKLVIYQDNDKMPILQKMMERNPEVISLPVNHRYKVEVFGNGMYADVGYVELKDSFEKLVIHTPLTGGLKFIIFYDDGQKPIQDARIIIKSYDGEEWRSGKTNTNGETLRYWIQPTIRQTDYYILEIYLGDLLVHTESQIKLQEGIAQDRKITTSIPKIVDDLITVSLYNSTSQKISNKDGVFSVILENSEGSFLKKSMVNFRGDAYFSNIPSGQYTMSVLKDGEVNSDWDSMEIAIIGTNNNFEIYRKNIENVKNFDDMVEEKAQSCNCIAFRFDDVQDYWLNKVQKEYINVFTEESVPVTLGIITDSFGNDPIITDAVKELLKNNLIEVANHGIGNLPLTDFTKQEQEELIQKSIDNIRKILNTDSSVFIPPQNKFNNDTTRVLIDKGITHLSSSLVQGDTPPFPLENQTLYRFPEITSTGIFDAEKKMFVGVNHEDTFSEAMQGLERYGFAVITSHPQEFSIANEGTYTNEVNRQQIDELRQLIQKIKSEEIRIVPISQINIDLTQTHIPYWIKNNAGWWADGSIDDSTFVQGIQYLIKEGIMNIPPTTPNAGTGSNEIPSWIKNNAGWWANNRISDSDFVSGIEYLIKNGIMKY
;
A
#
# COMPACT_ATOMS: atom_id res chain seq x y z
N MET A 1 10.90 74.15 2.43
CA MET A 1 10.56 72.73 2.65
C MET A 1 9.07 72.55 2.36
N ASN A 2 8.73 72.29 1.10
CA ASN A 2 7.34 72.22 0.65
C ASN A 2 6.81 70.79 0.78
N ARG A 3 5.78 70.62 1.60
CA ARG A 3 4.85 69.49 1.56
C ARG A 3 3.78 69.80 0.51
N ILE A 4 3.56 68.91 -0.46
CA ILE A 4 2.37 68.94 -1.31
C ILE A 4 1.64 67.60 -1.18
N ARG A 5 0.35 67.72 -0.87
CA ARG A 5 -0.64 66.65 -0.76
C ARG A 5 -1.16 66.24 -2.14
N ILE A 6 -1.59 64.99 -2.16
CA ILE A 6 -2.29 64.21 -3.18
C ILE A 6 -3.45 64.97 -3.83
N THR A 7 -3.56 64.85 -5.16
CA THR A 7 -4.82 65.02 -5.89
C THR A 7 -5.03 63.81 -6.80
N CYS A 8 -6.20 63.20 -6.66
CA CYS A 8 -6.70 62.04 -7.38
C CYS A 8 -7.05 62.40 -8.83
N LEU A 9 -6.67 61.56 -9.81
CA LEU A 9 -7.17 61.65 -11.18
C LEU A 9 -7.70 60.28 -11.61
N ILE A 10 -9.03 60.22 -11.77
CA ILE A 10 -9.79 59.08 -12.26
C ILE A 10 -9.58 59.01 -13.78
N GLY A 11 -8.84 57.99 -14.23
CA GLY A 11 -8.74 57.63 -15.65
C GLY A 11 -9.87 56.66 -16.01
N ILE A 12 -10.84 57.14 -16.79
CA ILE A 12 -11.88 56.32 -17.41
C ILE A 12 -11.23 55.45 -18.49
N PHE A 13 -11.13 54.13 -18.24
CA PHE A 13 -10.77 53.16 -19.27
C PHE A 13 -12.03 52.81 -20.05
N VAL A 14 -12.11 53.29 -21.29
CA VAL A 14 -13.12 52.89 -22.26
C VAL A 14 -12.82 51.45 -22.67
N ILE A 15 -13.59 50.50 -22.16
CA ILE A 15 -13.61 49.12 -22.67
C ILE A 15 -14.28 49.19 -24.04
N SER A 16 -13.47 49.09 -25.08
CA SER A 16 -13.95 48.81 -26.43
C SER A 16 -14.47 47.38 -26.43
N ALA A 17 -15.79 47.23 -26.43
CA ALA A 17 -16.43 45.95 -26.72
C ALA A 17 -16.14 45.61 -28.19
N LEU A 18 -15.14 44.77 -28.42
CA LEU A 18 -14.98 44.04 -29.67
C LEU A 18 -16.12 43.03 -29.76
N SER A 19 -17.23 43.43 -30.38
CA SER A 19 -18.25 42.51 -30.84
C SER A 19 -17.64 41.67 -31.97
N PHE A 20 -17.15 40.48 -31.66
CA PHE A 20 -16.93 39.45 -32.67
C PHE A 20 -18.29 39.14 -33.29
N PRO A 21 -18.45 39.25 -34.62
CA PRO A 21 -19.62 38.67 -35.26
C PRO A 21 -19.52 37.16 -35.04
N TYR A 22 -20.43 36.61 -34.24
CA TYR A 22 -20.74 35.18 -34.28
C TYR A 22 -21.24 34.91 -35.71
N VAL A 23 -20.33 34.50 -36.59
CA VAL A 23 -20.71 33.84 -37.83
C VAL A 23 -21.29 32.51 -37.37
N PHE A 24 -22.62 32.40 -37.36
CA PHE A 24 -23.28 31.11 -37.30
C PHE A 24 -22.79 30.36 -38.54
N ALA A 25 -21.90 29.38 -38.34
CA ALA A 25 -21.59 28.44 -39.39
C ALA A 25 -22.92 27.76 -39.76
N GLU A 26 -23.33 27.85 -41.01
CA GLU A 26 -24.50 27.11 -41.49
C GLU A 26 -24.29 25.63 -41.17
N SER A 27 -25.28 24.98 -40.58
CA SER A 27 -25.21 23.55 -40.23
C SER A 27 -26.02 22.73 -41.21
N GLY A 28 -25.50 21.57 -41.59
CA GLY A 28 -26.17 20.54 -42.37
C GLY A 28 -26.16 19.20 -41.64
N ASP A 29 -26.97 18.27 -42.12
CA ASP A 29 -27.16 16.97 -41.48
C ASP A 29 -26.45 15.86 -42.25
N ILE A 30 -25.63 15.07 -41.57
CA ILE A 30 -25.10 13.82 -42.11
C ILE A 30 -25.92 12.66 -41.55
N GLN A 31 -26.54 11.89 -42.44
CA GLN A 31 -27.16 10.61 -42.10
C GLN A 31 -26.13 9.48 -42.25
N VAL A 32 -25.65 8.96 -41.12
CA VAL A 32 -24.68 7.86 -41.05
C VAL A 32 -25.44 6.54 -40.91
N GLU A 33 -25.33 5.67 -41.92
CA GLU A 33 -25.83 4.30 -41.88
C GLU A 33 -24.65 3.33 -41.74
N ILE A 34 -24.71 2.44 -40.74
CA ILE A 34 -23.71 1.39 -40.56
C ILE A 34 -24.27 0.08 -41.12
N LYS A 35 -23.52 -0.57 -42.00
CA LYS A 35 -23.84 -1.89 -42.54
C LYS A 35 -22.72 -2.86 -42.24
N TYR A 36 -23.04 -4.14 -42.14
CA TYR A 36 -22.02 -5.15 -42.18
C TYR A 36 -21.47 -5.32 -43.61
N THR A 37 -20.31 -5.95 -43.75
CA THR A 37 -19.67 -6.28 -45.04
C THR A 37 -20.56 -7.15 -45.95
N ASN A 38 -21.54 -7.86 -45.40
CA ASN A 38 -22.54 -8.63 -46.16
C ASN A 38 -23.72 -7.76 -46.69
N GLY A 39 -23.78 -6.48 -46.35
CA GLY A 39 -24.81 -5.53 -46.77
C GLY A 39 -26.01 -5.38 -45.83
N ASP A 40 -26.10 -6.22 -44.78
CA ASP A 40 -27.15 -6.08 -43.76
C ASP A 40 -26.90 -4.85 -42.89
N ARG A 41 -27.97 -4.25 -42.38
CA ARG A 41 -27.85 -3.13 -41.44
C ARG A 41 -27.31 -3.62 -40.10
N ALA A 42 -26.28 -2.95 -39.58
CA ALA A 42 -25.69 -3.30 -38.29
C ALA A 42 -26.61 -2.91 -37.12
N ASP A 43 -26.58 -3.72 -36.05
CA ASP A 43 -27.18 -3.30 -34.78
C ASP A 43 -26.39 -2.10 -34.20
N PHE A 44 -27.09 -1.08 -33.73
CA PHE A 44 -26.48 0.13 -33.17
C PHE A 44 -26.00 -0.06 -31.74
N ASN A 45 -26.47 -1.10 -31.03
CA ASN A 45 -26.13 -1.32 -29.63
C ASN A 45 -24.62 -1.54 -29.43
N GLY A 46 -23.98 -0.57 -28.77
CA GLY A 46 -22.54 -0.59 -28.51
C GLY A 46 -21.68 -0.06 -29.66
N LEU A 47 -22.29 0.61 -30.64
CA LEU A 47 -21.56 1.39 -31.64
C LEU A 47 -21.32 2.83 -31.15
N LYS A 48 -20.12 3.34 -31.40
CA LYS A 48 -19.66 4.70 -31.11
C LYS A 48 -19.14 5.34 -32.39
N LEU A 49 -19.54 6.58 -32.62
CA LEU A 49 -19.03 7.42 -33.70
C LEU A 49 -18.04 8.43 -33.14
N VAL A 50 -16.88 8.55 -33.80
CA VAL A 50 -15.84 9.52 -33.51
C VAL A 50 -15.59 10.33 -34.77
N ILE A 51 -15.92 11.62 -34.74
CA ILE A 51 -15.98 12.47 -35.93
C ILE A 51 -14.89 13.52 -35.86
N TYR A 52 -14.15 13.66 -36.96
CA TYR A 52 -13.10 14.65 -37.16
C TYR A 52 -13.48 15.55 -38.32
N GLN A 53 -13.12 16.82 -38.21
CA GLN A 53 -13.33 17.82 -39.24
C GLN A 53 -12.02 18.09 -39.99
N ASP A 54 -12.11 18.11 -41.32
CA ASP A 54 -11.03 18.33 -42.26
C ASP A 54 -9.78 17.48 -41.96
N ASN A 55 -8.68 18.12 -41.55
CA ASN A 55 -7.40 17.47 -41.23
C ASN A 55 -7.09 17.50 -39.73
N ASP A 56 -8.07 17.83 -38.88
CA ASP A 56 -7.87 17.92 -37.44
C ASP A 56 -7.56 16.57 -36.82
N LYS A 57 -6.63 16.58 -35.88
CA LYS A 57 -6.22 15.38 -35.14
C LYS A 57 -7.10 15.09 -33.93
N MET A 58 -7.86 16.08 -33.46
CA MET A 58 -8.81 15.94 -32.36
C MET A 58 -10.22 15.76 -32.89
N PRO A 59 -11.03 14.85 -32.32
CA PRO A 59 -12.42 14.69 -32.74
C PRO A 59 -13.25 15.88 -32.27
N ILE A 60 -14.15 16.35 -33.12
CA ILE A 60 -15.13 17.40 -32.82
C ILE A 60 -16.39 16.84 -32.15
N LEU A 61 -16.65 15.54 -32.31
CA LEU A 61 -17.78 14.85 -31.70
C LEU A 61 -17.43 13.39 -31.42
N GLN A 62 -17.80 12.91 -30.24
CA GLN A 62 -17.78 11.50 -29.87
C GLN A 62 -19.12 11.15 -29.25
N LYS A 63 -19.83 10.16 -29.80
CA LYS A 63 -21.13 9.75 -29.26
C LYS A 63 -21.44 8.27 -29.50
N MET A 64 -22.18 7.68 -28.58
CA MET A 64 -22.82 6.38 -28.83
C MET A 64 -23.96 6.56 -29.84
N MET A 65 -24.16 5.54 -30.68
CA MET A 65 -25.30 5.51 -31.57
C MET A 65 -26.57 5.15 -30.80
N GLU A 66 -27.66 5.84 -31.10
CA GLU A 66 -28.99 5.58 -30.51
C GLU A 66 -29.93 4.89 -31.49
N ARG A 67 -29.58 4.93 -32.79
CA ARG A 67 -30.33 4.32 -33.88
C ARG A 67 -29.44 4.13 -35.10
N ASN A 68 -29.81 3.21 -35.98
CA ASN A 68 -29.16 3.07 -37.27
C ASN A 68 -30.21 3.14 -38.40
N PRO A 69 -30.20 4.18 -39.25
CA PRO A 69 -29.18 5.23 -39.36
C PRO A 69 -29.30 6.33 -38.31
N GLU A 70 -28.15 6.95 -38.01
CA GLU A 70 -27.97 8.09 -37.11
C GLU A 70 -27.98 9.39 -37.94
N VAL A 71 -28.51 10.49 -37.41
CA VAL A 71 -28.45 11.82 -38.06
C VAL A 71 -27.68 12.77 -37.16
N ILE A 72 -26.70 13.48 -37.72
CA ILE A 72 -25.75 14.32 -36.99
C ILE A 72 -25.66 15.67 -37.68
N SER A 73 -25.97 16.74 -36.95
CA SER A 73 -25.86 18.11 -37.46
C SER A 73 -24.44 18.65 -37.26
N LEU A 74 -23.80 19.06 -38.35
CA LEU A 74 -22.42 19.53 -38.40
C LEU A 74 -22.27 20.74 -39.33
N PRO A 75 -21.24 21.59 -39.18
CA PRO A 75 -21.00 22.71 -40.10
C PRO A 75 -20.87 22.30 -41.57
N VAL A 76 -21.52 23.01 -42.48
CA VAL A 76 -21.38 22.78 -43.94
C VAL A 76 -20.04 23.32 -44.47
N ASN A 77 -19.69 22.94 -45.70
CA ASN A 77 -18.44 23.25 -46.40
C ASN A 77 -17.17 22.64 -45.76
N HIS A 78 -17.33 21.51 -45.07
CA HIS A 78 -16.22 20.77 -44.47
C HIS A 78 -16.22 19.30 -44.89
N ARG A 79 -15.03 18.70 -44.83
CA ARG A 79 -14.87 17.24 -44.98
C ARG A 79 -14.88 16.60 -43.60
N TYR A 80 -15.65 15.54 -43.43
CA TYR A 80 -15.71 14.79 -42.19
C TYR A 80 -15.13 13.40 -42.37
N LYS A 81 -14.30 13.00 -41.41
CA LYS A 81 -13.88 11.62 -41.19
C LYS A 81 -14.68 11.07 -40.02
N VAL A 82 -15.44 10.00 -40.24
CA VAL A 82 -16.28 9.35 -39.24
C VAL A 82 -15.70 7.98 -38.95
N GLU A 83 -15.03 7.82 -37.81
CA GLU A 83 -14.58 6.52 -37.33
C GLU A 83 -15.69 5.85 -36.53
N VAL A 84 -15.84 4.55 -36.73
CA VAL A 84 -16.84 3.71 -36.06
C VAL A 84 -16.10 2.75 -35.14
N PHE A 85 -16.52 2.70 -33.90
CA PHE A 85 -16.06 1.72 -32.92
C PHE A 85 -17.23 0.87 -32.50
N GLY A 86 -17.08 -0.45 -32.49
CA GLY A 86 -18.06 -1.38 -31.97
C GLY A 86 -17.50 -2.06 -30.73
N ASN A 87 -18.25 -2.08 -29.63
CA ASN A 87 -17.82 -2.72 -28.37
C ASN A 87 -16.38 -2.36 -27.97
N GLY A 88 -16.02 -1.07 -28.07
CA GLY A 88 -14.70 -0.54 -27.74
C GLY A 88 -13.59 -0.82 -28.77
N MET A 89 -13.86 -1.59 -29.83
CA MET A 89 -12.88 -1.92 -30.87
C MET A 89 -13.11 -1.10 -32.11
N TYR A 90 -12.03 -0.75 -32.82
CA TYR A 90 -12.14 -0.07 -34.10
C TYR A 90 -12.84 -0.98 -35.11
N ALA A 91 -13.86 -0.45 -35.79
CA ALA A 91 -14.66 -1.19 -36.75
C ALA A 91 -14.32 -0.78 -38.19
N ASP A 92 -14.48 0.49 -38.54
CA ASP A 92 -14.12 1.04 -39.85
C ASP A 92 -14.15 2.59 -39.84
N VAL A 93 -13.90 3.22 -40.98
CA VAL A 93 -13.96 4.67 -41.18
C VAL A 93 -14.67 5.05 -42.48
N GLY A 94 -15.51 6.09 -42.42
CA GLY A 94 -16.12 6.73 -43.58
C GLY A 94 -15.65 8.17 -43.76
N TYR A 95 -15.77 8.67 -44.99
CA TYR A 95 -15.50 10.07 -45.32
C TYR A 95 -16.67 10.66 -46.08
N VAL A 96 -17.08 11.87 -45.71
CA VAL A 96 -18.15 12.62 -46.39
C VAL A 96 -17.77 14.09 -46.47
N GLU A 97 -18.13 14.74 -47.57
CA GLU A 97 -17.95 16.18 -47.73
C GLU A 97 -19.34 16.81 -47.65
N LEU A 98 -19.61 17.58 -46.59
CA LEU A 98 -20.93 18.17 -46.35
C LEU A 98 -21.01 19.53 -47.06
N LYS A 99 -21.47 19.55 -48.31
CA LYS A 99 -21.59 20.79 -49.11
C LYS A 99 -22.94 21.47 -48.98
N ASP A 100 -23.99 20.66 -48.90
CA ASP A 100 -25.39 21.10 -48.83
C ASP A 100 -25.96 20.85 -47.42
N SER A 101 -27.26 21.11 -47.25
CA SER A 101 -27.95 20.92 -45.97
C SER A 101 -28.06 19.47 -45.52
N PHE A 102 -27.80 18.49 -46.40
CA PHE A 102 -27.94 17.07 -46.07
C PHE A 102 -27.03 16.17 -46.92
N GLU A 103 -26.34 15.22 -46.28
CA GLU A 103 -25.56 14.19 -46.95
C GLU A 103 -25.79 12.80 -46.34
N LYS A 104 -25.52 11.75 -47.13
CA LYS A 104 -25.57 10.35 -46.66
C LYS A 104 -24.20 9.73 -46.65
N LEU A 105 -23.87 9.04 -45.57
CA LEU A 105 -22.65 8.26 -45.42
C LEU A 105 -23.02 6.83 -45.03
N VAL A 106 -22.57 5.86 -45.83
CA VAL A 106 -22.71 4.43 -45.50
C VAL A 106 -21.33 3.86 -45.20
N ILE A 107 -21.14 3.28 -44.01
CA ILE A 107 -19.88 2.66 -43.58
C ILE A 107 -20.10 1.15 -43.43
N HIS A 108 -19.19 0.34 -43.97
CA HIS A 108 -19.31 -1.12 -43.98
C HIS A 108 -18.36 -1.75 -42.97
N THR A 109 -18.85 -2.06 -41.78
CA THR A 109 -18.05 -2.69 -40.73
C THR A 109 -17.97 -4.21 -40.91
N PRO A 110 -16.92 -4.88 -40.42
CA PRO A 110 -16.85 -6.33 -40.41
C PRO A 110 -18.05 -7.00 -39.73
N LEU A 111 -18.37 -8.23 -40.14
CA LEU A 111 -19.29 -9.09 -39.40
C LEU A 111 -18.79 -9.33 -37.98
N THR A 112 -19.71 -9.34 -37.01
CA THR A 112 -19.36 -9.63 -35.61
C THR A 112 -18.77 -11.03 -35.47
N GLY A 113 -17.78 -11.15 -34.59
CA GLY A 113 -17.24 -12.46 -34.19
C GLY A 113 -17.99 -12.98 -32.97
N GLY A 114 -18.06 -14.31 -32.82
CA GLY A 114 -18.83 -14.95 -31.76
C GLY A 114 -17.97 -15.58 -30.68
N LEU A 115 -18.01 -15.10 -29.44
CA LEU A 115 -17.29 -15.70 -28.30
C LEU A 115 -18.23 -16.52 -27.42
N LYS A 116 -17.86 -17.77 -27.13
CA LYS A 116 -18.50 -18.60 -26.10
C LYS A 116 -17.43 -19.09 -25.13
N PHE A 117 -17.70 -18.97 -23.84
CA PHE A 117 -16.79 -19.47 -22.81
C PHE A 117 -17.34 -20.74 -22.16
N ILE A 118 -16.43 -21.64 -21.81
CA ILE A 118 -16.71 -22.88 -21.09
C ILE A 118 -15.75 -22.95 -19.90
N ILE A 119 -16.28 -22.77 -18.70
CA ILE A 119 -15.49 -22.54 -17.49
C ILE A 119 -15.44 -23.79 -16.63
N PHE A 120 -14.23 -24.17 -16.20
CA PHE A 120 -13.95 -25.32 -15.35
C PHE A 120 -13.19 -24.90 -14.09
N TYR A 121 -13.37 -25.67 -13.02
CA TYR A 121 -12.49 -25.63 -11.84
C TYR A 121 -11.05 -26.05 -12.22
N ASP A 122 -10.11 -25.92 -11.29
CA ASP A 122 -8.69 -26.27 -11.46
C ASP A 122 -8.42 -27.68 -12.03
N ASP A 123 -9.31 -28.64 -11.76
CA ASP A 123 -9.25 -30.01 -12.28
C ASP A 123 -9.44 -30.09 -13.81
N GLY A 124 -9.90 -29.01 -14.45
CA GLY A 124 -10.17 -28.91 -15.88
C GLY A 124 -11.29 -29.84 -16.39
N GLN A 125 -12.00 -30.52 -15.49
CA GLN A 125 -13.01 -31.54 -15.79
C GLN A 125 -14.40 -31.12 -15.32
N LYS A 126 -14.53 -30.56 -14.12
CA LYS A 126 -15.82 -30.16 -13.58
C LYS A 126 -16.18 -28.75 -14.04
N PRO A 127 -17.32 -28.56 -14.72
CA PRO A 127 -17.76 -27.23 -15.11
C PRO A 127 -18.23 -26.40 -13.91
N ILE A 128 -18.02 -25.08 -13.97
CA ILE A 128 -18.52 -24.12 -12.98
C ILE A 128 -19.86 -23.57 -13.45
N GLN A 129 -20.93 -23.90 -12.74
CA GLN A 129 -22.26 -23.34 -12.99
C GLN A 129 -22.40 -21.95 -12.37
N ASP A 130 -23.18 -21.06 -13.00
CA ASP A 130 -23.55 -19.73 -12.52
C ASP A 130 -22.36 -18.76 -12.31
N ALA A 131 -21.19 -19.08 -12.85
CA ALA A 131 -20.05 -18.17 -12.90
C ALA A 131 -20.41 -16.96 -13.76
N ARG A 132 -20.31 -15.76 -13.17
CA ARG A 132 -20.57 -14.51 -13.87
C ARG A 132 -19.33 -14.12 -14.65
N ILE A 133 -19.49 -13.81 -15.93
CA ILE A 133 -18.42 -13.32 -16.77
C ILE A 133 -18.66 -11.87 -17.17
N ILE A 134 -17.58 -11.13 -17.35
CA ILE A 134 -17.59 -9.79 -17.93
C ILE A 134 -16.55 -9.75 -19.06
N ILE A 135 -16.95 -9.22 -20.21
CA ILE A 135 -16.07 -8.91 -21.34
C ILE A 135 -15.90 -7.40 -21.40
N LYS A 136 -14.65 -6.95 -21.26
CA LYS A 136 -14.26 -5.54 -21.29
C LYS A 136 -13.39 -5.22 -22.50
N SER A 137 -13.43 -3.99 -22.97
CA SER A 137 -12.41 -3.47 -23.89
C SER A 137 -11.11 -3.17 -23.13
N TYR A 138 -10.03 -2.91 -23.86
CA TYR A 138 -8.70 -2.67 -23.29
C TYR A 138 -8.61 -1.42 -22.39
N ASP A 139 -9.59 -0.51 -22.46
CA ASP A 139 -9.74 0.66 -21.60
C ASP A 139 -10.59 0.40 -20.34
N GLY A 140 -11.04 -0.85 -20.14
CA GLY A 140 -11.79 -1.29 -18.96
C GLY A 140 -13.31 -1.13 -19.06
N GLU A 141 -13.85 -0.60 -20.16
CA GLU A 141 -15.30 -0.46 -20.35
C GLU A 141 -15.98 -1.84 -20.54
N GLU A 142 -17.07 -2.08 -19.81
CA GLU A 142 -17.82 -3.34 -19.85
C GLU A 142 -18.80 -3.38 -21.03
N TRP A 143 -18.68 -4.40 -21.88
CA TRP A 143 -19.52 -4.51 -23.08
C TRP A 143 -20.52 -5.64 -23.02
N ARG A 144 -20.16 -6.75 -22.38
CA ARG A 144 -21.02 -7.93 -22.26
C ARG A 144 -20.82 -8.57 -20.90
N SER A 145 -21.89 -9.13 -20.38
CA SER A 145 -21.86 -9.95 -19.19
C SER A 145 -22.85 -11.10 -19.32
N GLY A 146 -22.71 -12.11 -18.47
CA GLY A 146 -23.67 -13.20 -18.36
C GLY A 146 -23.19 -14.26 -17.40
N LYS A 147 -23.93 -15.36 -17.31
CA LYS A 147 -23.61 -16.48 -16.42
C LYS A 147 -23.46 -17.78 -17.20
N THR A 148 -22.66 -18.68 -16.65
CA THR A 148 -22.54 -20.05 -17.17
C THR A 148 -23.73 -20.91 -16.77
N ASN A 149 -24.15 -21.83 -17.64
CA ASN A 149 -25.16 -22.83 -17.34
C ASN A 149 -24.57 -24.03 -16.56
N THR A 150 -25.37 -25.09 -16.36
CA THR A 150 -24.96 -26.33 -15.67
C THR A 150 -23.77 -27.06 -16.31
N ASN A 151 -23.48 -26.80 -17.59
CA ASN A 151 -22.34 -27.33 -18.33
C ASN A 151 -21.13 -26.37 -18.31
N GLY A 152 -21.18 -25.29 -17.52
CA GLY A 152 -20.14 -24.27 -17.47
C GLY A 152 -20.10 -23.36 -18.69
N GLU A 153 -21.15 -23.37 -19.51
CA GLU A 153 -21.17 -22.67 -20.80
C GLU A 153 -21.94 -21.35 -20.72
N THR A 154 -21.39 -20.31 -21.34
CA THR A 154 -22.10 -19.05 -21.54
C THR A 154 -22.97 -19.10 -22.80
N LEU A 155 -23.86 -18.11 -22.95
CA LEU A 155 -24.37 -17.76 -24.28
C LEU A 155 -23.21 -17.31 -25.19
N ARG A 156 -23.45 -17.32 -26.51
CA ARG A 156 -22.48 -16.76 -27.46
C ARG A 156 -22.67 -15.26 -27.57
N TYR A 157 -21.58 -14.52 -27.36
CA TYR A 157 -21.54 -13.07 -27.50
C TYR A 157 -21.04 -12.70 -28.89
N TRP A 158 -21.91 -12.07 -29.67
CA TRP A 158 -21.56 -11.49 -30.95
C TRP A 158 -21.10 -10.05 -30.73
N ILE A 159 -19.81 -9.80 -30.91
CA ILE A 159 -19.16 -8.50 -30.68
C ILE A 159 -18.18 -8.16 -31.81
N GLN A 160 -17.74 -6.90 -31.86
CA GLN A 160 -16.84 -6.39 -32.88
C GLN A 160 -15.50 -7.16 -32.91
N PRO A 161 -15.03 -7.57 -34.10
CA PRO A 161 -13.69 -8.15 -34.26
C PRO A 161 -12.57 -7.17 -33.87
N THR A 162 -11.44 -7.72 -33.44
CA THR A 162 -10.25 -6.93 -33.10
C THR A 162 -9.39 -6.73 -34.35
N ILE A 163 -9.52 -5.56 -35.00
CA ILE A 163 -8.89 -5.30 -36.30
C ILE A 163 -7.50 -4.71 -36.14
N ARG A 164 -7.31 -3.76 -35.22
CA ARG A 164 -6.00 -3.15 -34.99
C ARG A 164 -5.14 -4.06 -34.12
N GLN A 165 -3.82 -3.95 -34.28
CA GLN A 165 -2.86 -4.73 -33.50
C GLN A 165 -3.01 -4.48 -31.99
N THR A 166 -3.40 -3.27 -31.61
CA THR A 166 -3.63 -2.83 -30.23
C THR A 166 -4.98 -3.25 -29.66
N ASP A 167 -5.94 -3.67 -30.49
CA ASP A 167 -7.32 -3.94 -30.06
C ASP A 167 -7.43 -5.32 -29.39
N TYR A 168 -7.88 -5.40 -28.15
CA TYR A 168 -8.13 -6.69 -27.49
C TYR A 168 -9.22 -6.59 -26.43
N TYR A 169 -9.86 -7.72 -26.16
CA TYR A 169 -10.79 -7.87 -25.05
C TYR A 169 -10.10 -8.44 -23.80
N ILE A 170 -10.66 -8.10 -22.65
CA ILE A 170 -10.35 -8.66 -21.34
C ILE A 170 -11.57 -9.45 -20.89
N LEU A 171 -11.35 -10.67 -20.39
CA LEU A 171 -12.34 -11.49 -19.73
C LEU A 171 -12.07 -11.49 -18.24
N GLU A 172 -13.10 -11.25 -17.45
CA GLU A 172 -13.10 -11.48 -16.01
C GLU A 172 -14.18 -12.51 -15.67
N ILE A 173 -13.84 -13.44 -14.76
CA ILE A 173 -14.72 -14.50 -14.31
C ILE A 173 -14.89 -14.38 -12.80
N TYR A 174 -16.14 -14.36 -12.38
CA TYR A 174 -16.56 -14.23 -11.00
C TYR A 174 -17.36 -15.44 -10.54
N LEU A 175 -17.14 -15.85 -9.29
CA LEU A 175 -17.98 -16.81 -8.58
C LEU A 175 -18.70 -16.06 -7.44
N GLY A 176 -19.97 -15.70 -7.67
CA GLY A 176 -20.63 -14.67 -6.86
C GLY A 176 -19.99 -13.30 -7.14
N ASP A 177 -19.53 -12.62 -6.10
CA ASP A 177 -18.79 -11.35 -6.21
C ASP A 177 -17.26 -11.52 -6.22
N LEU A 178 -16.78 -12.75 -6.06
CA LEU A 178 -15.35 -13.05 -6.04
C LEU A 178 -14.77 -13.16 -7.45
N LEU A 179 -13.76 -12.34 -7.79
CA LEU A 179 -13.00 -12.46 -9.03
C LEU A 179 -12.05 -13.68 -8.93
N VAL A 180 -12.26 -14.68 -9.78
CA VAL A 180 -11.53 -15.96 -9.73
C VAL A 180 -10.59 -16.18 -10.92
N HIS A 181 -10.75 -15.41 -12.00
CA HIS A 181 -9.87 -15.48 -13.15
C HIS A 181 -9.95 -14.20 -14.00
N THR A 182 -8.82 -13.80 -14.56
CA THR A 182 -8.73 -12.72 -15.55
C THR A 182 -7.84 -13.17 -16.70
N GLU A 183 -8.33 -13.01 -17.94
CA GLU A 183 -7.57 -13.25 -19.16
C GLU A 183 -7.60 -11.98 -20.02
N SER A 184 -6.44 -11.50 -20.44
CA SER A 184 -6.33 -10.34 -21.33
C SER A 184 -5.90 -10.78 -22.74
N GLN A 185 -5.84 -9.82 -23.67
CA GLN A 185 -5.39 -10.05 -25.05
C GLN A 185 -6.28 -11.00 -25.87
N ILE A 186 -7.56 -11.12 -25.54
CA ILE A 186 -8.50 -11.93 -26.33
C ILE A 186 -8.72 -11.25 -27.68
N LYS A 187 -8.30 -11.92 -28.75
CA LYS A 187 -8.46 -11.48 -30.14
C LYS A 187 -9.63 -12.21 -30.80
N LEU A 188 -10.40 -11.47 -31.59
CA LEU A 188 -11.60 -11.94 -32.27
C LEU A 188 -11.51 -11.66 -33.77
N GLN A 189 -11.89 -12.65 -34.57
CA GLN A 189 -11.88 -12.58 -36.03
C GLN A 189 -13.29 -12.32 -36.58
N GLU A 190 -13.36 -11.67 -37.75
CA GLU A 190 -14.61 -11.37 -38.45
C GLU A 190 -15.42 -12.63 -38.76
N GLY A 191 -16.69 -12.64 -38.39
CA GLY A 191 -17.66 -13.68 -38.73
C GLY A 191 -17.39 -15.07 -38.16
N ILE A 192 -16.34 -15.25 -37.35
CA ILE A 192 -15.91 -16.55 -36.83
C ILE A 192 -16.41 -16.72 -35.40
N ALA A 193 -17.08 -17.86 -35.16
CA ALA A 193 -17.43 -18.32 -33.83
C ALA A 193 -16.23 -19.06 -33.19
N GLN A 194 -15.86 -18.67 -31.98
CA GLN A 194 -14.78 -19.25 -31.19
C GLN A 194 -15.32 -19.72 -29.84
N ASP A 195 -14.92 -20.93 -29.45
CA ASP A 195 -15.22 -21.52 -28.15
C ASP A 195 -13.93 -21.55 -27.32
N ARG A 196 -13.99 -20.99 -26.11
CA ARG A 196 -12.85 -20.82 -25.22
C ARG A 196 -13.09 -21.65 -23.97
N LYS A 197 -12.29 -22.71 -23.79
CA LYS A 197 -12.27 -23.49 -22.56
C LYS A 197 -11.29 -22.85 -21.58
N ILE A 198 -11.78 -22.43 -20.42
CA ILE A 198 -10.98 -21.79 -19.36
C ILE A 198 -10.98 -22.69 -18.13
N THR A 199 -9.80 -22.89 -17.56
CA THR A 199 -9.59 -23.62 -16.29
C THR A 199 -9.13 -22.60 -15.26
N THR A 200 -9.89 -22.42 -14.19
CA THR A 200 -9.55 -21.46 -13.12
C THR A 200 -8.48 -22.04 -12.20
N SER A 201 -7.95 -21.22 -11.28
CA SER A 201 -7.03 -21.67 -10.23
C SER A 201 -7.73 -22.18 -8.97
N ILE A 202 -9.06 -22.16 -8.93
CA ILE A 202 -9.83 -22.51 -7.73
C ILE A 202 -10.21 -23.99 -7.76
N PRO A 203 -10.07 -24.70 -6.63
CA PRO A 203 -10.52 -26.07 -6.51
C PRO A 203 -12.04 -26.14 -6.53
N LYS A 204 -12.60 -27.29 -6.90
CA LYS A 204 -14.04 -27.53 -6.76
C LYS A 204 -14.44 -27.64 -5.28
N ILE A 205 -13.61 -28.31 -4.50
CA ILE A 205 -13.79 -28.55 -3.06
C ILE A 205 -12.46 -28.21 -2.39
N VAL A 206 -12.54 -27.39 -1.35
CA VAL A 206 -11.43 -27.11 -0.43
C VAL A 206 -11.40 -28.24 0.61
N ASP A 207 -10.44 -29.14 0.43
CA ASP A 207 -10.24 -30.29 1.32
C ASP A 207 -9.42 -29.92 2.57
N ASP A 208 -8.68 -28.81 2.52
CA ASP A 208 -7.91 -28.30 3.63
C ASP A 208 -8.78 -27.99 4.86
N LEU A 209 -8.14 -28.04 6.03
CA LEU A 209 -8.79 -27.69 7.29
C LEU A 209 -9.00 -26.19 7.36
N ILE A 210 -10.26 -25.78 7.38
CA ILE A 210 -10.68 -24.40 7.57
C ILE A 210 -10.92 -24.17 9.06
N THR A 211 -10.19 -23.22 9.64
CA THR A 211 -10.28 -22.85 11.05
C THR A 211 -11.01 -21.53 11.19
N VAL A 212 -12.01 -21.49 12.07
CA VAL A 212 -12.73 -20.28 12.46
C VAL A 212 -12.50 -20.03 13.93
N SER A 213 -11.80 -18.97 14.27
CA SER A 213 -11.52 -18.57 15.64
C SER A 213 -12.56 -17.55 16.11
N LEU A 214 -13.17 -17.78 17.27
CA LEU A 214 -14.12 -16.85 17.88
C LEU A 214 -13.47 -16.07 19.03
N TYR A 215 -13.60 -14.74 19.00
CA TYR A 215 -13.02 -13.84 19.99
C TYR A 215 -14.04 -12.97 20.74
N ASN A 216 -14.02 -13.02 22.08
CA ASN A 216 -14.89 -12.21 22.94
C ASN A 216 -14.44 -10.73 23.02
N SER A 217 -13.19 -10.46 22.67
CA SER A 217 -12.56 -9.12 22.57
C SER A 217 -11.58 -9.08 21.38
N THR A 218 -10.81 -8.00 21.18
CA THR A 218 -9.82 -7.90 20.10
C THR A 218 -8.67 -8.91 20.20
N SER A 219 -8.39 -9.45 21.40
CA SER A 219 -7.27 -10.38 21.64
C SER A 219 -7.68 -11.71 22.31
N GLN A 220 -8.85 -11.76 22.97
CA GLN A 220 -9.23 -12.91 23.79
C GLN A 220 -10.17 -13.86 23.04
N LYS A 221 -9.71 -15.09 22.79
CA LYS A 221 -10.58 -16.17 22.28
C LYS A 221 -11.62 -16.57 23.31
N ILE A 222 -12.81 -16.95 22.85
CA ILE A 222 -13.82 -17.53 23.73
C ILE A 222 -13.32 -18.85 24.32
N SER A 223 -13.78 -19.14 25.52
CA SER A 223 -13.45 -20.34 26.28
C SER A 223 -14.70 -21.08 26.72
N ASN A 224 -14.53 -22.27 27.29
CA ASN A 224 -15.63 -23.03 27.88
C ASN A 224 -16.37 -22.28 29.01
N LYS A 225 -15.77 -21.22 29.57
CA LYS A 225 -16.41 -20.37 30.60
C LYS A 225 -17.42 -19.39 30.01
N ASP A 226 -17.31 -19.07 28.72
CA ASP A 226 -18.13 -18.06 28.05
C ASP A 226 -19.47 -18.63 27.52
N GLY A 227 -19.57 -19.96 27.48
CA GLY A 227 -20.74 -20.72 27.03
C GLY A 227 -20.39 -21.79 26.01
N VAL A 228 -21.41 -22.46 25.47
CA VAL A 228 -21.24 -23.44 24.40
C VAL A 228 -21.50 -22.74 23.07
N PHE A 229 -20.47 -22.65 22.22
CA PHE A 229 -20.57 -21.98 20.93
C PHE A 229 -20.44 -22.96 19.77
N SER A 230 -21.01 -22.56 18.64
CA SER A 230 -20.83 -23.23 17.37
C SER A 230 -20.90 -22.23 16.24
N VAL A 231 -20.18 -22.50 15.16
CA VAL A 231 -20.25 -21.72 13.93
C VAL A 231 -21.07 -22.50 12.92
N ILE A 232 -22.01 -21.83 12.27
CA ILE A 232 -22.72 -22.34 11.10
C ILE A 232 -22.18 -21.67 9.84
N LEU A 233 -22.11 -22.44 8.77
CA LEU A 233 -21.75 -21.99 7.44
C LEU A 233 -22.99 -22.11 6.56
N GLU A 234 -23.38 -20.99 5.95
CA GLU A 234 -24.54 -20.87 5.06
C GLU A 234 -24.05 -20.46 3.67
N ASN A 235 -24.68 -20.97 2.62
CA ASN A 235 -24.37 -20.53 1.26
C ASN A 235 -24.90 -19.10 1.01
N SER A 236 -24.57 -18.54 -0.17
CA SER A 236 -25.04 -17.21 -0.58
C SER A 236 -26.57 -17.03 -0.68
N GLU A 237 -27.35 -18.11 -0.61
CA GLU A 237 -28.82 -18.08 -0.59
C GLU A 237 -29.39 -18.15 0.85
N GLY A 238 -28.52 -18.15 1.87
CA GLY A 238 -28.90 -18.32 3.28
C GLY A 238 -29.27 -19.75 3.65
N SER A 239 -28.96 -20.74 2.81
CA SER A 239 -29.20 -22.15 3.11
C SER A 239 -28.06 -22.75 3.94
N PHE A 240 -28.42 -23.41 5.04
CA PHE A 240 -27.49 -24.12 5.91
C PHE A 240 -26.66 -25.16 5.16
N LEU A 241 -25.33 -25.10 5.30
CA LEU A 241 -24.39 -26.05 4.74
C LEU A 241 -23.80 -27.00 5.80
N LYS A 242 -23.09 -26.43 6.79
CA LYS A 242 -22.41 -27.19 7.86
C LYS A 242 -22.41 -26.42 9.17
N LYS A 243 -22.24 -27.16 10.27
CA LYS A 243 -22.06 -26.64 11.63
C LYS A 243 -20.82 -27.27 12.25
N SER A 244 -20.01 -26.47 12.92
CA SER A 244 -18.92 -26.96 13.78
C SER A 244 -19.07 -26.41 15.18
N MET A 245 -18.88 -27.26 16.18
CA MET A 245 -18.75 -26.82 17.57
C MET A 245 -17.43 -26.09 17.74
N VAL A 246 -17.43 -25.08 18.62
CA VAL A 246 -16.21 -24.41 19.03
C VAL A 246 -15.55 -25.20 20.16
N ASN A 247 -14.26 -25.45 20.05
CA ASN A 247 -13.48 -26.19 21.01
C ASN A 247 -12.95 -25.30 22.15
N PHE A 248 -12.22 -25.90 23.09
CA PHE A 248 -11.67 -25.21 24.27
C PHE A 248 -10.62 -24.12 23.96
N ARG A 249 -10.11 -24.06 22.72
CA ARG A 249 -9.19 -23.04 22.22
C ARG A 249 -9.92 -21.91 21.49
N GLY A 250 -11.25 -21.94 21.42
CA GLY A 250 -12.04 -20.96 20.70
C GLY A 250 -12.15 -21.21 19.20
N ASP A 251 -11.76 -22.39 18.71
CA ASP A 251 -11.75 -22.71 17.28
C ASP A 251 -12.89 -23.65 16.88
N ALA A 252 -13.51 -23.38 15.74
CA ALA A 252 -14.37 -24.27 14.98
C ALA A 252 -13.68 -24.70 13.69
N TYR A 253 -13.91 -25.95 13.25
CA TYR A 253 -13.22 -26.52 12.11
C TYR A 253 -14.19 -27.00 11.03
N PHE A 254 -13.90 -26.64 9.79
CA PHE A 254 -14.59 -27.12 8.60
C PHE A 254 -13.58 -27.76 7.65
N SER A 255 -14.07 -28.65 6.78
CA SER A 255 -13.27 -29.25 5.71
C SER A 255 -14.21 -29.76 4.63
N ASN A 256 -13.68 -30.10 3.46
CA ASN A 256 -14.46 -30.58 2.32
C ASN A 256 -15.61 -29.62 2.00
N ILE A 257 -15.28 -28.33 1.86
CA ILE A 257 -16.26 -27.28 1.57
C ILE A 257 -16.18 -26.97 0.06
N PRO A 258 -17.29 -26.98 -0.67
CA PRO A 258 -17.29 -26.53 -2.07
C PRO A 258 -16.72 -25.11 -2.18
N SER A 259 -16.04 -24.79 -3.27
CA SER A 259 -15.55 -23.42 -3.43
C SER A 259 -16.70 -22.46 -3.70
N GLY A 260 -16.71 -21.33 -3.02
CA GLY A 260 -17.79 -20.35 -3.13
C GLY A 260 -17.77 -19.27 -2.06
N GLN A 261 -18.80 -18.42 -2.10
CA GLN A 261 -19.08 -17.43 -1.06
C GLN A 261 -20.03 -18.02 -0.02
N TYR A 262 -19.75 -17.71 1.24
CA TYR A 262 -20.47 -18.22 2.39
C TYR A 262 -20.65 -17.14 3.43
N THR A 263 -21.68 -17.32 4.25
CA THR A 263 -21.90 -16.56 5.47
C THR A 263 -21.61 -17.46 6.67
N MET A 264 -20.75 -17.00 7.56
CA MET A 264 -20.52 -17.64 8.85
C MET A 264 -21.30 -16.93 9.94
N SER A 265 -22.09 -17.68 10.71
CA SER A 265 -22.87 -17.15 11.81
C SER A 265 -22.56 -17.89 13.11
N VAL A 266 -22.49 -17.17 14.23
CA VAL A 266 -22.21 -17.74 15.55
C VAL A 266 -23.51 -18.08 16.26
N LEU A 267 -23.61 -19.31 16.75
CA LEU A 267 -24.66 -19.75 17.66
C LEU A 267 -24.09 -19.90 19.06
N LYS A 268 -24.82 -19.40 20.06
CA LYS A 268 -24.57 -19.64 21.49
C LYS A 268 -25.70 -20.50 22.04
N ASP A 269 -25.35 -21.62 22.67
CA ASP A 269 -26.31 -22.58 23.24
C ASP A 269 -27.37 -23.08 22.24
N GLY A 270 -27.05 -23.01 20.94
CA GLY A 270 -27.93 -23.45 19.84
C GLY A 270 -28.80 -22.37 19.22
N GLU A 271 -28.80 -21.14 19.74
CA GLU A 271 -29.55 -20.01 19.19
C GLU A 271 -28.62 -18.98 18.54
N VAL A 272 -29.13 -18.26 17.53
CA VAL A 272 -28.38 -17.20 16.85
C VAL A 272 -28.07 -16.11 17.86
N ASN A 273 -26.78 -15.85 18.08
CA ASN A 273 -26.35 -14.89 19.06
C ASN A 273 -26.13 -13.52 18.39
N SER A 274 -26.97 -12.54 18.75
CA SER A 274 -26.92 -11.18 18.21
C SER A 274 -25.67 -10.40 18.60
N ASP A 275 -24.89 -10.89 19.58
CA ASP A 275 -23.63 -10.28 19.99
C ASP A 275 -22.52 -10.55 18.96
N TRP A 276 -22.75 -11.28 17.88
CA TRP A 276 -21.74 -11.57 16.86
C TRP A 276 -22.29 -11.23 15.48
N ASP A 277 -21.52 -10.53 14.65
CA ASP A 277 -21.88 -10.32 13.25
C ASP A 277 -21.75 -11.63 12.48
N SER A 278 -22.62 -11.81 11.49
CA SER A 278 -22.37 -12.79 10.46
C SER A 278 -21.23 -12.28 9.57
N MET A 279 -20.26 -13.14 9.26
CA MET A 279 -19.11 -12.81 8.41
C MET A 279 -19.32 -13.38 7.01
N GLU A 280 -19.30 -12.53 5.98
CA GLU A 280 -19.23 -12.99 4.59
C GLU A 280 -17.79 -13.34 4.22
N ILE A 281 -17.58 -14.53 3.67
CA ILE A 281 -16.26 -15.04 3.33
C ILE A 281 -16.26 -15.75 1.97
N ALA A 282 -15.09 -15.87 1.37
CA ALA A 282 -14.84 -16.74 0.25
C ALA A 282 -13.99 -17.94 0.69
N ILE A 283 -14.48 -19.15 0.46
CA ILE A 283 -13.70 -20.38 0.66
C ILE A 283 -13.31 -20.87 -0.75
N ILE A 284 -12.05 -20.68 -1.11
CA ILE A 284 -11.50 -21.04 -2.44
C ILE A 284 -10.09 -21.65 -2.37
N GLY A 285 -9.65 -22.08 -1.18
CA GLY A 285 -8.37 -22.79 -0.99
C GLY A 285 -7.13 -21.90 -0.86
N THR A 286 -7.28 -20.57 -0.91
CA THR A 286 -6.18 -19.61 -0.71
C THR A 286 -6.05 -19.14 0.74
N ASN A 287 -7.18 -19.00 1.45
CA ASN A 287 -7.22 -18.72 2.89
C ASN A 287 -8.14 -19.73 3.59
N ASN A 288 -7.61 -20.33 4.65
CA ASN A 288 -8.30 -21.34 5.46
C ASN A 288 -8.44 -20.92 6.93
N ASN A 289 -8.05 -19.69 7.31
CA ASN A 289 -8.19 -19.20 8.68
C ASN A 289 -9.06 -17.94 8.71
N PHE A 290 -10.10 -17.97 9.52
CA PHE A 290 -11.07 -16.90 9.68
C PHE A 290 -11.24 -16.55 11.15
N GLU A 291 -11.51 -15.28 11.42
CA GLU A 291 -11.67 -14.75 12.78
C GLU A 291 -12.99 -13.98 12.84
N ILE A 292 -13.82 -14.31 13.83
CA ILE A 292 -15.07 -13.59 14.10
C ILE A 292 -14.92 -12.97 15.49
N TYR A 293 -15.45 -11.77 15.68
CA TYR A 293 -15.37 -10.99 16.92
C TYR A 293 -16.77 -10.64 17.44
N ARG A 294 -16.91 -10.53 18.76
CA ARG A 294 -18.14 -10.07 19.42
C ARG A 294 -18.36 -8.56 19.19
N LYS A 295 -19.60 -8.16 18.88
CA LYS A 295 -20.13 -6.80 18.78
C LYS A 295 -20.12 -6.09 20.14
N ASN A 296 -19.86 -4.78 20.10
CA ASN A 296 -19.79 -3.86 21.24
C ASN A 296 -18.66 -4.17 22.22
N ILE A 297 -17.43 -3.89 21.76
CA ILE A 297 -16.27 -3.66 22.62
C ILE A 297 -16.44 -2.26 23.25
N GLU A 298 -17.41 -2.07 24.14
CA GLU A 298 -17.54 -0.81 24.90
C GLU A 298 -16.94 -0.95 26.31
N ASN A 299 -15.84 -0.21 26.53
CA ASN A 299 -15.40 0.39 27.78
C ASN A 299 -15.63 -0.40 29.08
N VAL A 300 -14.73 -1.33 29.39
CA VAL A 300 -14.39 -1.62 30.79
C VAL A 300 -12.90 -1.36 31.00
N LYS A 301 -12.59 -0.11 31.33
CA LYS A 301 -11.48 0.20 32.23
C LYS A 301 -11.75 -0.53 33.54
N ASN A 302 -11.06 -1.65 33.75
CA ASN A 302 -10.58 -2.11 35.04
C ASN A 302 -9.57 -3.21 34.78
N PHE A 303 -8.31 -2.79 34.65
CA PHE A 303 -7.15 -3.61 34.92
C PHE A 303 -7.20 -4.00 36.39
N ASP A 304 -7.46 -5.26 36.69
CA ASP A 304 -6.72 -5.94 37.75
C ASP A 304 -6.80 -7.45 37.56
N ASP A 305 -5.61 -8.02 37.35
CA ASP A 305 -5.19 -9.40 37.50
C ASP A 305 -5.98 -10.51 36.76
N MET A 306 -5.39 -10.98 35.65
CA MET A 306 -4.82 -12.34 35.52
C MET A 306 -4.11 -12.52 34.16
N VAL A 307 -2.80 -12.78 34.23
CA VAL A 307 -1.76 -12.87 33.19
C VAL A 307 -2.18 -13.57 31.87
N GLU A 308 -2.37 -12.75 30.84
CA GLU A 308 -2.33 -13.10 29.41
C GLU A 308 -0.86 -12.93 28.95
N GLU A 309 -0.31 -13.85 28.15
CA GLU A 309 0.98 -13.64 27.49
C GLU A 309 0.81 -12.47 26.50
N LYS A 310 1.19 -11.28 26.95
CA LYS A 310 1.14 -10.02 26.22
C LYS A 310 1.85 -10.19 24.88
N ALA A 311 1.17 -9.93 23.76
CA ALA A 311 1.84 -9.79 22.48
C ALA A 311 2.99 -8.79 22.65
N GLN A 312 4.18 -9.17 22.20
CA GLN A 312 5.35 -8.32 22.34
C GLN A 312 5.10 -7.03 21.56
N SER A 313 5.22 -5.90 22.24
CA SER A 313 4.96 -4.58 21.66
C SER A 313 6.13 -3.69 21.99
N CYS A 314 6.64 -2.98 20.99
CA CYS A 314 7.61 -1.93 21.25
C CYS A 314 6.91 -0.67 21.80
N ASN A 315 5.58 -0.55 21.68
CA ASN A 315 4.85 0.71 21.91
C ASN A 315 5.50 1.86 21.13
N CYS A 316 5.79 1.61 19.85
CA CYS A 316 6.55 2.51 19.01
C CYS A 316 6.00 2.63 17.58
N ILE A 317 6.15 3.82 17.02
CA ILE A 317 5.83 4.15 15.63
C ILE A 317 7.13 4.48 14.91
N ALA A 318 7.25 4.02 13.66
CA ALA A 318 8.34 4.43 12.77
C ALA A 318 7.80 5.21 11.58
N PHE A 319 8.51 6.27 11.21
CA PHE A 319 8.25 7.00 9.97
C PHE A 319 9.18 6.50 8.88
N ARG A 320 8.61 6.30 7.70
CA ARG A 320 9.28 5.87 6.47
C ARG A 320 9.02 6.89 5.36
N PHE A 321 10.07 7.40 4.74
CA PHE A 321 9.97 8.33 3.62
C PHE A 321 10.57 7.71 2.36
N ASP A 322 9.71 7.36 1.42
CA ASP A 322 10.08 6.65 0.19
C ASP A 322 10.52 7.59 -0.92
N ASP A 323 11.07 7.02 -1.99
CA ASP A 323 11.43 7.70 -3.23
C ASP A 323 12.44 8.87 -3.11
N VAL A 324 13.30 8.86 -2.09
CA VAL A 324 14.33 9.89 -1.91
C VAL A 324 15.37 9.80 -3.02
N GLN A 325 15.51 10.88 -3.78
CA GLN A 325 16.35 10.96 -4.98
C GLN A 325 16.75 12.41 -5.33
N ASP A 326 17.76 12.54 -6.18
CA ASP A 326 18.32 13.81 -6.63
C ASP A 326 17.35 14.60 -7.52
N TYR A 327 17.36 15.94 -7.38
CA TYR A 327 16.72 16.95 -8.24
C TYR A 327 15.18 16.95 -8.28
N TRP A 328 14.53 15.79 -8.23
CA TRP A 328 13.09 15.67 -8.31
C TRP A 328 12.45 16.06 -6.96
N LEU A 329 11.69 17.15 -6.91
CA LEU A 329 11.06 17.63 -5.67
C LEU A 329 12.05 17.85 -4.50
N ASN A 330 13.32 18.15 -4.79
CA ASN A 330 14.38 18.21 -3.76
C ASN A 330 14.14 19.25 -2.64
N LYS A 331 13.42 20.34 -2.91
CA LYS A 331 13.04 21.32 -1.88
C LYS A 331 11.97 20.76 -0.96
N VAL A 332 11.03 20.01 -1.53
CA VAL A 332 9.95 19.34 -0.81
C VAL A 332 10.52 18.23 0.08
N GLN A 333 11.39 17.38 -0.47
CA GLN A 333 12.08 16.33 0.28
C GLN A 333 12.88 16.92 1.46
N LYS A 334 13.65 17.98 1.21
CA LYS A 334 14.41 18.64 2.28
C LYS A 334 13.51 19.22 3.36
N GLU A 335 12.39 19.85 2.99
CA GLU A 335 11.46 20.41 3.97
C GLU A 335 10.80 19.33 4.82
N TYR A 336 10.37 18.21 4.21
CA TYR A 336 9.86 17.05 4.95
C TYR A 336 10.88 16.58 6.00
N ILE A 337 12.12 16.38 5.60
CA ILE A 337 13.20 15.93 6.49
C ILE A 337 13.49 16.95 7.61
N ASN A 338 13.41 18.25 7.31
CA ASN A 338 13.60 19.30 8.32
C ASN A 338 12.59 19.19 9.48
N VAL A 339 11.34 18.77 9.22
CA VAL A 339 10.33 18.60 10.27
C VAL A 339 10.80 17.62 11.36
N PHE A 340 11.38 16.49 10.98
CA PHE A 340 11.90 15.50 11.91
C PHE A 340 13.09 16.03 12.73
N THR A 341 13.91 16.85 12.10
CA THR A 341 15.04 17.54 12.76
C THR A 341 14.53 18.56 13.78
N GLU A 342 13.55 19.38 13.40
CA GLU A 342 12.91 20.39 14.25
C GLU A 342 12.21 19.74 15.46
N GLU A 343 11.48 18.65 15.23
CA GLU A 343 10.75 17.91 16.26
C GLU A 343 11.64 16.96 17.08
N SER A 344 12.92 16.84 16.70
CA SER A 344 13.92 15.96 17.34
C SER A 344 13.46 14.49 17.42
N VAL A 345 12.92 13.97 16.32
CA VAL A 345 12.45 12.59 16.19
C VAL A 345 13.08 11.91 14.97
N PRO A 346 13.30 10.58 15.00
CA PRO A 346 13.93 9.87 13.90
C PRO A 346 12.97 9.63 12.72
N VAL A 347 13.53 9.47 11.52
CA VAL A 347 12.84 8.99 10.31
C VAL A 347 13.75 8.07 9.51
N THR A 348 13.14 7.08 8.84
CA THR A 348 13.82 6.15 7.95
C THR A 348 13.65 6.59 6.50
N LEU A 349 14.74 6.90 5.81
CA LEU A 349 14.74 7.43 4.44
C LEU A 349 15.04 6.31 3.43
N GLY A 350 14.07 5.97 2.57
CA GLY A 350 14.22 5.04 1.46
C GLY A 350 14.91 5.71 0.27
N ILE A 351 16.19 5.43 0.09
CA ILE A 351 17.01 6.03 -0.98
C ILE A 351 16.96 5.20 -2.25
N ILE A 352 16.56 5.80 -3.39
CA ILE A 352 16.72 5.21 -4.73
C ILE A 352 18.17 5.39 -5.16
N THR A 353 18.95 4.32 -5.05
CA THR A 353 20.41 4.44 -4.93
C THR A 353 21.15 4.78 -6.23
N ASP A 354 20.53 4.58 -7.40
CA ASP A 354 21.07 4.97 -8.71
C ASP A 354 20.67 6.38 -9.15
N SER A 355 19.72 7.00 -8.44
CA SER A 355 19.22 8.35 -8.68
C SER A 355 19.59 9.31 -7.54
N PHE A 356 20.53 8.95 -6.67
CA PHE A 356 20.93 9.75 -5.49
C PHE A 356 22.45 9.98 -5.45
N GLY A 357 22.89 11.14 -4.93
CA GLY A 357 24.29 11.45 -4.63
C GLY A 357 24.94 12.58 -5.45
N ASN A 358 24.19 13.17 -6.39
CA ASN A 358 24.65 14.26 -7.27
C ASN A 358 23.93 15.59 -7.02
N ASP A 359 22.83 15.60 -6.27
CA ASP A 359 22.14 16.82 -5.87
C ASP A 359 22.58 17.26 -4.46
N PRO A 360 23.40 18.33 -4.34
CA PRO A 360 23.88 18.77 -3.03
C PRO A 360 22.76 19.24 -2.10
N ILE A 361 21.59 19.66 -2.61
CA ILE A 361 20.49 20.12 -1.74
C ILE A 361 20.01 19.00 -0.81
N ILE A 362 19.79 17.81 -1.37
CA ILE A 362 19.31 16.65 -0.62
C ILE A 362 20.46 15.79 -0.10
N THR A 363 21.51 15.59 -0.90
CA THR A 363 22.64 14.73 -0.53
C THR A 363 23.40 15.29 0.67
N ASP A 364 23.67 16.59 0.71
CA ASP A 364 24.39 17.18 1.85
C ASP A 364 23.49 17.22 3.10
N ALA A 365 22.18 17.45 2.93
CA ALA A 365 21.23 17.41 4.03
C ALA A 365 21.18 16.01 4.68
N VAL A 366 21.06 14.95 3.88
CA VAL A 366 21.09 13.56 4.37
C VAL A 366 22.44 13.25 5.05
N LYS A 367 23.57 13.64 4.45
CA LYS A 367 24.91 13.44 5.06
C LYS A 367 25.08 14.18 6.38
N GLU A 368 24.54 15.37 6.51
CA GLU A 368 24.60 16.16 7.73
C GLU A 368 23.75 15.51 8.84
N LEU A 369 22.54 15.08 8.51
CA LEU A 369 21.63 14.46 9.47
C LEU A 369 22.08 13.08 9.94
N LEU A 370 22.73 12.31 9.06
CA LEU A 370 23.40 11.06 9.42
C LEU A 370 24.45 11.28 10.52
N LYS A 371 25.21 12.38 10.48
CA LYS A 371 26.21 12.69 11.53
C LYS A 371 25.58 13.01 12.88
N ASN A 372 24.33 13.47 12.88
CA ASN A 372 23.58 13.83 14.08
C ASN A 372 22.72 12.67 14.61
N ASN A 373 22.77 11.48 13.98
CA ASN A 373 21.95 10.30 14.31
C ASN A 373 20.43 10.57 14.32
N LEU A 374 19.96 11.56 13.56
CA LEU A 374 18.54 11.94 13.49
C LEU A 374 17.78 11.22 12.37
N ILE A 375 18.48 10.50 11.49
CA ILE A 375 17.88 9.74 10.40
C ILE A 375 18.51 8.36 10.28
N GLU A 376 17.71 7.40 9.82
CA GLU A 376 18.15 6.11 9.32
C GLU A 376 18.06 6.10 7.80
N VAL A 377 19.00 5.44 7.14
CA VAL A 377 18.95 5.24 5.68
C VAL A 377 18.55 3.81 5.39
N ALA A 378 17.44 3.65 4.67
CA ALA A 378 16.98 2.41 4.10
C ALA A 378 17.36 2.32 2.60
N ASN A 379 17.66 1.10 2.17
CA ASN A 379 17.93 0.79 0.78
C ASN A 379 16.60 0.60 0.03
N HIS A 380 16.30 1.49 -0.91
CA HIS A 380 15.12 1.42 -1.76
C HIS A 380 15.44 0.91 -3.18
N GLY A 381 16.51 0.13 -3.33
CA GLY A 381 16.88 -0.53 -4.57
C GLY A 381 17.49 0.38 -5.64
N ILE A 382 17.33 -0.05 -6.89
CA ILE A 382 17.79 0.59 -8.13
C ILE A 382 16.55 0.87 -8.97
N GLY A 383 16.27 2.14 -9.27
CA GLY A 383 15.03 2.57 -9.91
C GLY A 383 13.78 2.20 -9.10
N ASN A 384 12.63 2.12 -9.79
CA ASN A 384 11.32 1.82 -9.17
C ASN A 384 10.64 0.57 -9.77
N LEU A 385 11.42 -0.34 -10.37
CA LEU A 385 10.91 -1.61 -10.89
C LEU A 385 10.90 -2.66 -9.77
N PRO A 386 9.84 -3.48 -9.65
CA PRO A 386 9.76 -4.45 -8.58
C PRO A 386 10.75 -5.59 -8.81
N LEU A 387 11.46 -5.99 -7.75
CA LEU A 387 12.48 -7.05 -7.83
C LEU A 387 11.90 -8.40 -8.27
N THR A 388 10.61 -8.61 -8.06
CA THR A 388 9.87 -9.82 -8.48
C THR A 388 9.85 -10.05 -9.98
N ASP A 389 10.14 -9.02 -10.78
CA ASP A 389 10.21 -9.13 -12.25
C ASP A 389 11.55 -9.74 -12.73
N PHE A 390 12.50 -9.92 -11.82
CA PHE A 390 13.86 -10.39 -12.10
C PHE A 390 14.11 -11.78 -11.51
N THR A 391 15.02 -12.53 -12.13
CA THR A 391 15.53 -13.80 -11.60
C THR A 391 16.28 -13.59 -10.28
N LYS A 392 16.40 -14.64 -9.45
CA LYS A 392 17.16 -14.57 -8.19
C LYS A 392 18.56 -13.98 -8.35
N GLN A 393 19.29 -14.37 -9.40
CA GLN A 393 20.64 -13.88 -9.65
C GLN A 393 20.64 -12.37 -9.96
N GLU A 394 19.73 -11.92 -10.82
CA GLU A 394 19.60 -10.49 -11.13
C GLU A 394 19.18 -9.67 -9.89
N GLN A 395 18.29 -10.20 -9.05
CA GLN A 395 17.96 -9.57 -7.77
C GLN A 395 19.19 -9.43 -6.87
N GLU A 396 20.04 -10.47 -6.80
CA GLU A 396 21.30 -10.42 -6.05
C GLU A 396 22.25 -9.33 -6.56
N GLU A 397 22.41 -9.22 -7.88
CA GLU A 397 23.24 -8.19 -8.51
C GLU A 397 22.70 -6.78 -8.25
N LEU A 398 21.38 -6.59 -8.37
CA LEU A 398 20.71 -5.30 -8.12
C LEU A 398 20.81 -4.87 -6.65
N ILE A 399 20.55 -5.79 -5.71
CA ILE A 399 20.64 -5.52 -4.27
C ILE A 399 22.10 -5.25 -3.87
N GLN A 400 23.06 -6.02 -4.37
CA GLN A 400 24.47 -5.76 -4.10
C GLN A 400 24.89 -4.37 -4.61
N LYS A 401 24.47 -4.02 -5.82
CA LYS A 401 24.76 -2.71 -6.41
C LYS A 401 24.16 -1.57 -5.59
N SER A 402 22.93 -1.71 -5.08
CA SER A 402 22.32 -0.66 -4.26
C SER A 402 23.02 -0.51 -2.90
N ILE A 403 23.45 -1.61 -2.27
CA ILE A 403 24.28 -1.59 -1.06
C ILE A 403 25.60 -0.84 -1.31
N ASP A 404 26.28 -1.16 -2.40
CA ASP A 404 27.56 -0.52 -2.76
C ASP A 404 27.40 0.97 -3.03
N ASN A 405 26.29 1.38 -3.67
CA ASN A 405 25.97 2.78 -3.90
C ASN A 405 25.76 3.55 -2.58
N ILE A 406 24.98 3.02 -1.64
CA ILE A 406 24.77 3.66 -0.32
C ILE A 406 26.11 3.85 0.40
N ARG A 407 26.93 2.80 0.48
CA ARG A 407 28.27 2.87 1.09
C ARG A 407 29.13 3.93 0.43
N LYS A 408 29.15 3.97 -0.90
CA LYS A 408 29.96 4.91 -1.66
C LYS A 408 29.52 6.36 -1.46
N ILE A 409 28.21 6.62 -1.45
CA ILE A 409 27.68 7.99 -1.42
C ILE A 409 27.65 8.53 0.01
N LEU A 410 27.18 7.73 0.96
CA LEU A 410 26.85 8.15 2.32
C LEU A 410 27.86 7.66 3.38
N ASN A 411 28.76 6.74 3.01
CA ASN A 411 29.73 6.14 3.94
C ASN A 411 29.04 5.52 5.17
N THR A 412 27.91 4.85 4.94
CA THR A 412 27.15 4.10 5.93
C THR A 412 26.69 2.76 5.35
N ASP A 413 26.44 1.81 6.23
CA ASP A 413 25.68 0.61 5.91
C ASP A 413 24.18 0.87 6.12
N SER A 414 23.34 0.06 5.47
CA SER A 414 21.89 0.06 5.65
C SER A 414 21.46 -1.36 6.00
N SER A 415 20.70 -1.52 7.08
CA SER A 415 20.14 -2.78 7.54
C SER A 415 18.68 -2.99 7.12
N VAL A 416 18.05 -1.92 6.61
CA VAL A 416 16.64 -1.87 6.22
C VAL A 416 16.54 -1.85 4.70
N PHE A 417 15.76 -2.75 4.14
CA PHE A 417 15.41 -2.77 2.73
C PHE A 417 13.92 -2.46 2.56
N ILE A 418 13.64 -1.56 1.62
CA ILE A 418 12.30 -1.20 1.20
C ILE A 418 12.15 -1.64 -0.26
N PRO A 419 11.32 -2.64 -0.57
CA PRO A 419 11.19 -3.11 -1.94
C PRO A 419 10.45 -2.07 -2.80
N PRO A 420 10.94 -1.74 -4.00
CA PRO A 420 10.19 -0.93 -4.96
C PRO A 420 8.78 -1.47 -5.19
N GLN A 421 7.81 -0.56 -5.23
CA GLN A 421 6.38 -0.88 -5.28
C GLN A 421 5.90 -1.83 -4.17
N ASN A 422 6.61 -1.93 -3.04
CA ASN A 422 6.32 -2.87 -1.95
C ASN A 422 6.33 -4.36 -2.32
N LYS A 423 6.85 -4.75 -3.49
CA LYS A 423 6.82 -6.14 -3.99
C LYS A 423 8.11 -6.91 -3.71
N PHE A 424 7.98 -8.08 -3.12
CA PHE A 424 9.07 -9.01 -2.87
C PHE A 424 8.58 -10.46 -2.98
N ASN A 425 9.51 -11.40 -3.14
CA ASN A 425 9.21 -12.83 -3.12
C ASN A 425 10.25 -13.60 -2.28
N ASN A 426 10.17 -14.93 -2.25
CA ASN A 426 11.09 -15.77 -1.49
C ASN A 426 12.55 -15.69 -1.95
N ASP A 427 12.80 -15.35 -3.21
CA ASP A 427 14.15 -15.13 -3.70
C ASP A 427 14.70 -13.81 -3.18
N THR A 428 13.88 -12.76 -3.16
CA THR A 428 14.22 -11.47 -2.55
C THR A 428 14.63 -11.63 -1.09
N THR A 429 13.79 -12.28 -0.26
CA THR A 429 14.08 -12.43 1.19
C THR A 429 15.36 -13.19 1.46
N ARG A 430 15.65 -14.26 0.69
CA ARG A 430 16.90 -15.01 0.79
C ARG A 430 18.11 -14.15 0.45
N VAL A 431 18.04 -13.41 -0.65
CA VAL A 431 19.13 -12.50 -1.04
C VAL A 431 19.38 -11.44 0.03
N LEU A 432 18.32 -10.85 0.60
CA LEU A 432 18.47 -9.87 1.68
C LEU A 432 19.21 -10.45 2.89
N ILE A 433 18.82 -11.66 3.33
CA ILE A 433 19.49 -12.37 4.42
C ILE A 433 20.97 -12.65 4.07
N ASP A 434 21.24 -13.16 2.87
CA ASP A 434 22.59 -13.50 2.41
C ASP A 434 23.51 -12.26 2.34
N LYS A 435 22.93 -11.06 2.11
CA LYS A 435 23.63 -9.77 2.08
C LYS A 435 23.69 -9.05 3.43
N GLY A 436 23.15 -9.65 4.49
CA GLY A 436 23.18 -9.08 5.84
C GLY A 436 22.16 -7.96 6.08
N ILE A 437 21.13 -7.84 5.23
CA ILE A 437 19.97 -7.00 5.52
C ILE A 437 19.09 -7.74 6.53
N THR A 438 18.75 -7.06 7.62
CA THR A 438 18.03 -7.65 8.76
C THR A 438 16.58 -7.22 8.83
N HIS A 439 16.19 -6.17 8.09
CA HIS A 439 14.84 -5.60 8.14
C HIS A 439 14.28 -5.40 6.73
N LEU A 440 13.04 -5.84 6.54
CA LEU A 440 12.25 -5.62 5.33
C LEU A 440 11.03 -4.78 5.71
N SER A 441 10.85 -3.62 5.07
CA SER A 441 9.63 -2.82 5.23
C SER A 441 8.92 -2.70 3.90
N SER A 442 7.79 -3.41 3.76
CA SER A 442 6.96 -3.44 2.55
C SER A 442 5.58 -2.81 2.82
N SER A 443 4.45 -3.44 2.47
CA SER A 443 3.10 -2.97 2.76
C SER A 443 2.13 -4.13 3.03
N LEU A 444 1.22 -3.93 3.99
CA LEU A 444 0.12 -4.86 4.27
C LEU A 444 -0.78 -5.03 3.03
N VAL A 445 -1.04 -3.93 2.30
CA VAL A 445 -1.95 -3.90 1.15
C VAL A 445 -1.40 -4.71 -0.03
N GLN A 446 -0.08 -4.86 -0.12
CA GLN A 446 0.59 -5.60 -1.20
C GLN A 446 1.01 -7.02 -0.82
N GLY A 447 0.42 -7.57 0.25
CA GLY A 447 0.47 -9.00 0.55
C GLY A 447 1.47 -9.42 1.63
N ASP A 448 2.12 -8.46 2.33
CA ASP A 448 2.92 -8.78 3.52
C ASP A 448 1.99 -9.06 4.70
N THR A 449 1.84 -10.33 5.06
CA THR A 449 0.84 -10.76 6.05
C THR A 449 1.48 -11.12 7.39
N PRO A 450 0.78 -10.88 8.52
CA PRO A 450 1.24 -11.27 9.85
C PRO A 450 1.42 -12.80 9.96
N PRO A 451 2.18 -13.30 10.95
CA PRO A 451 2.73 -12.57 12.09
C PRO A 451 3.97 -11.73 11.77
N PHE A 452 4.21 -10.71 12.60
CA PHE A 452 5.40 -9.84 12.58
C PHE A 452 6.13 -9.92 13.93
N PRO A 453 6.86 -11.02 14.22
CA PRO A 453 7.51 -11.19 15.51
C PRO A 453 8.57 -10.12 15.73
N LEU A 454 8.62 -9.58 16.95
CA LEU A 454 9.65 -8.61 17.35
C LEU A 454 10.94 -9.28 17.81
N GLU A 455 10.98 -10.62 17.92
CA GLU A 455 12.15 -11.37 18.35
C GLU A 455 12.43 -12.59 17.47
N ASN A 456 13.67 -13.07 17.57
CA ASN A 456 14.11 -14.35 17.00
C ASN A 456 13.91 -14.49 15.48
N GLN A 457 14.02 -13.37 14.74
CA GLN A 457 13.97 -13.38 13.28
C GLN A 457 15.35 -13.11 12.68
N THR A 458 15.66 -13.76 11.57
CA THR A 458 16.82 -13.42 10.73
C THR A 458 16.53 -12.21 9.84
N LEU A 459 15.28 -12.09 9.39
CA LEU A 459 14.77 -10.96 8.63
C LEU A 459 13.45 -10.52 9.27
N TYR A 460 13.49 -9.40 9.99
CA TYR A 460 12.30 -8.77 10.57
C TYR A 460 11.46 -8.11 9.48
N ARG A 461 10.14 -8.26 9.55
CA ARG A 461 9.20 -7.65 8.60
C ARG A 461 8.38 -6.59 9.30
N PHE A 462 8.48 -5.35 8.84
CA PHE A 462 7.78 -4.19 9.37
C PHE A 462 7.08 -3.44 8.23
N PRO A 463 5.94 -3.97 7.73
CA PRO A 463 5.25 -3.36 6.60
C PRO A 463 4.63 -2.02 6.99
N GLU A 464 4.43 -1.18 5.96
CA GLU A 464 3.54 -0.03 6.03
C GLU A 464 2.15 -0.45 6.52
N ILE A 465 1.69 0.26 7.54
CA ILE A 465 0.34 0.12 8.10
C ILE A 465 -0.59 1.21 7.60
N THR A 466 -0.07 2.44 7.53
CA THR A 466 -0.81 3.62 7.10
C THR A 466 0.14 4.57 6.37
N SER A 467 -0.41 5.58 5.70
CA SER A 467 0.35 6.56 4.94
C SER A 467 -0.15 7.98 5.16
N THR A 468 0.76 8.96 5.03
CA THR A 468 0.41 10.39 5.06
C THR A 468 -0.26 10.88 3.77
N GLY A 469 -0.49 9.99 2.80
CA GLY A 469 -1.18 10.33 1.58
C GLY A 469 -1.84 9.13 0.91
N ILE A 470 -2.73 9.45 -0.03
CA ILE A 470 -3.51 8.47 -0.79
C ILE A 470 -3.57 8.88 -2.26
N PHE A 471 -3.75 7.90 -3.14
CA PHE A 471 -4.02 8.18 -4.55
C PHE A 471 -5.46 8.66 -4.74
N ASP A 472 -5.62 9.92 -5.16
CA ASP A 472 -6.91 10.50 -5.53
C ASP A 472 -7.22 10.16 -6.99
N ALA A 473 -8.20 9.28 -7.20
CA ALA A 473 -8.57 8.79 -8.53
C ALA A 473 -9.18 9.88 -9.44
N GLU A 474 -9.82 10.89 -8.87
CA GLU A 474 -10.42 12.00 -9.64
C GLU A 474 -9.34 12.94 -10.16
N LYS A 475 -8.38 13.29 -9.28
CA LYS A 475 -7.25 14.14 -9.64
C LYS A 475 -6.11 13.38 -10.34
N LYS A 476 -6.15 12.04 -10.31
CA LYS A 476 -5.12 11.12 -10.83
C LYS A 476 -3.74 11.39 -10.24
N MET A 477 -3.70 11.68 -8.94
CA MET A 477 -2.47 12.06 -8.25
C MET A 477 -2.54 11.66 -6.78
N PHE A 478 -1.40 11.34 -6.18
CA PHE A 478 -1.24 11.28 -4.73
C PHE A 478 -1.44 12.65 -4.09
N VAL A 479 -2.27 12.68 -3.06
CA VAL A 479 -2.56 13.85 -2.22
C VAL A 479 -2.37 13.48 -0.75
N GLY A 480 -2.03 14.46 0.08
CA GLY A 480 -1.92 14.27 1.51
C GLY A 480 -3.26 13.99 2.20
N VAL A 481 -3.23 13.21 3.28
CA VAL A 481 -4.35 12.98 4.20
C VAL A 481 -4.18 13.74 5.52
N ASN A 482 -5.26 13.84 6.28
CA ASN A 482 -5.25 14.48 7.60
C ASN A 482 -4.51 13.63 8.65
N HIS A 483 -3.84 14.30 9.58
CA HIS A 483 -3.08 13.63 10.64
C HIS A 483 -3.93 12.78 11.60
N GLU A 484 -5.19 13.13 11.88
CA GLU A 484 -6.04 12.36 12.79
C GLU A 484 -6.38 10.97 12.20
N ASP A 485 -6.62 10.89 10.88
CA ASP A 485 -6.86 9.62 10.19
C ASP A 485 -5.60 8.75 10.23
N THR A 486 -4.44 9.34 9.90
CA THR A 486 -3.13 8.66 9.93
C THR A 486 -2.82 8.17 11.35
N PHE A 487 -3.06 9.01 12.37
CA PHE A 487 -2.84 8.67 13.77
C PHE A 487 -3.74 7.52 14.22
N SER A 488 -5.04 7.58 13.91
CA SER A 488 -6.02 6.55 14.25
C SER A 488 -5.64 5.18 13.67
N GLU A 489 -5.23 5.14 12.40
CA GLU A 489 -4.78 3.90 11.75
C GLU A 489 -3.45 3.39 12.33
N ALA A 490 -2.51 4.28 12.64
CA ALA A 490 -1.27 3.90 13.32
C ALA A 490 -1.52 3.30 14.70
N MET A 491 -2.49 3.84 15.45
CA MET A 491 -2.89 3.28 16.75
C MET A 491 -3.49 1.88 16.63
N GLN A 492 -4.30 1.62 15.58
CA GLN A 492 -4.81 0.27 15.30
C GLN A 492 -3.67 -0.69 14.97
N GLY A 493 -2.65 -0.23 14.23
CA GLY A 493 -1.43 -0.99 13.97
C GLY A 493 -0.68 -1.36 15.26
N LEU A 494 -0.47 -0.39 16.14
CA LEU A 494 0.14 -0.58 17.45
C LEU A 494 -0.60 -1.59 18.32
N GLU A 495 -1.92 -1.49 18.38
CA GLU A 495 -2.76 -2.43 19.15
C GLU A 495 -2.67 -3.84 18.56
N ARG A 496 -2.71 -3.96 17.23
CA ARG A 496 -2.81 -5.24 16.54
C ARG A 496 -1.47 -5.98 16.38
N TYR A 497 -0.39 -5.25 16.12
CA TYR A 497 0.91 -5.81 15.75
C TYR A 497 2.05 -5.42 16.70
N GLY A 498 1.80 -4.53 17.67
CA GLY A 498 2.81 -4.07 18.62
C GLY A 498 3.72 -2.95 18.12
N PHE A 499 3.54 -2.49 16.89
CA PHE A 499 4.23 -1.37 16.24
C PHE A 499 3.36 -0.76 15.13
N ALA A 500 3.74 0.41 14.61
CA ALA A 500 3.22 0.87 13.33
C ALA A 500 4.28 1.59 12.47
N VAL A 501 4.22 1.37 11.16
CA VAL A 501 5.03 2.10 10.18
C VAL A 501 4.12 3.02 9.38
N ILE A 502 4.44 4.32 9.39
CA ILE A 502 3.76 5.38 8.65
C ILE A 502 4.62 5.74 7.44
N THR A 503 4.11 5.53 6.23
CA THR A 503 4.83 5.84 4.98
C THR A 503 4.43 7.20 4.42
N SER A 504 5.41 7.92 3.87
CA SER A 504 5.24 9.20 3.19
C SER A 504 5.99 9.19 1.85
N HIS A 505 5.45 9.88 0.84
CA HIS A 505 6.14 10.12 -0.43
C HIS A 505 6.27 11.63 -0.74
N PRO A 506 7.32 12.07 -1.46
CA PRO A 506 7.55 13.49 -1.79
C PRO A 506 6.34 14.20 -2.44
N GLN A 507 5.57 13.47 -3.25
CA GLN A 507 4.40 13.93 -3.99
C GLN A 507 3.34 14.57 -3.10
N GLU A 508 3.10 13.99 -1.92
CA GLU A 508 2.03 14.40 -1.00
C GLU A 508 2.31 15.78 -0.40
N PHE A 509 3.59 16.14 -0.31
CA PHE A 509 4.10 17.38 0.26
C PHE A 509 4.38 18.45 -0.81
N SER A 510 4.04 18.18 -2.06
CA SER A 510 4.22 19.08 -3.20
C SER A 510 2.92 19.81 -3.56
N ILE A 511 3.02 21.06 -3.99
CA ILE A 511 1.92 21.74 -4.69
C ILE A 511 1.79 21.13 -6.09
N ALA A 512 0.59 20.73 -6.47
CA ALA A 512 0.31 20.25 -7.82
C ALA A 512 -0.43 21.30 -8.66
N ASN A 513 0.05 21.47 -9.89
CA ASN A 513 -0.55 22.35 -10.89
C ASN A 513 -0.85 21.53 -12.15
N GLU A 514 -2.11 21.59 -12.63
CA GLU A 514 -2.55 20.91 -13.86
C GLU A 514 -2.19 19.40 -13.90
N GLY A 515 -2.28 18.71 -12.75
CA GLY A 515 -1.96 17.28 -12.62
C GLY A 515 -0.48 16.94 -12.56
N THR A 516 0.41 17.92 -12.39
CA THR A 516 1.86 17.72 -12.24
C THR A 516 2.36 18.28 -10.91
N TYR A 517 3.18 17.52 -10.20
CA TYR A 517 3.85 17.96 -8.97
C TYR A 517 4.91 19.01 -9.26
N THR A 518 4.87 20.11 -8.52
CA THR A 518 5.87 21.17 -8.61
C THR A 518 6.86 21.08 -7.45
N ASN A 519 8.10 21.54 -7.64
CA ASN A 519 9.09 21.60 -6.56
C ASN A 519 8.83 22.77 -5.58
N GLU A 520 7.55 23.00 -5.25
CA GLU A 520 7.06 23.95 -4.28
C GLU A 520 6.41 23.18 -3.12
N VAL A 521 6.71 23.61 -1.90
CA VAL A 521 6.28 22.96 -0.67
C VAL A 521 4.79 23.22 -0.41
N ASN A 522 4.02 22.16 -0.23
CA ASN A 522 2.68 22.24 0.33
C ASN A 522 2.77 22.44 1.85
N ARG A 523 2.66 23.71 2.28
CA ARG A 523 2.77 24.09 3.69
C ARG A 523 1.69 23.45 4.57
N GLN A 524 0.48 23.28 4.04
CA GLN A 524 -0.61 22.65 4.77
C GLN A 524 -0.25 21.20 5.12
N GLN A 525 0.24 20.41 4.15
CA GLN A 525 0.60 19.02 4.42
C GLN A 525 1.81 18.89 5.35
N ILE A 526 2.76 19.82 5.28
CA ILE A 526 3.87 19.88 6.24
C ILE A 526 3.35 20.16 7.66
N ASP A 527 2.33 21.01 7.82
CA ASP A 527 1.72 21.28 9.12
C ASP A 527 0.87 20.11 9.65
N GLU A 528 0.24 19.33 8.77
CA GLU A 528 -0.39 18.04 9.14
C GLU A 528 0.65 17.06 9.69
N LEU A 529 1.81 16.93 9.04
CA LEU A 529 2.90 16.08 9.52
C LEU A 529 3.43 16.51 10.89
N ARG A 530 3.59 17.82 11.13
CA ARG A 530 3.98 18.35 12.45
C ARG A 530 2.95 17.98 13.52
N GLN A 531 1.67 18.17 13.23
CA GLN A 531 0.58 17.83 14.15
C GLN A 531 0.55 16.33 14.45
N LEU A 532 0.78 15.48 13.44
CA LEU A 532 0.89 14.03 13.61
C LEU A 532 2.01 13.66 14.60
N ILE A 533 3.22 14.19 14.39
CA ILE A 533 4.37 13.93 15.28
C ILE A 533 4.09 14.41 16.70
N GLN A 534 3.51 15.60 16.86
CA GLN A 534 3.17 16.17 18.16
C GLN A 534 2.09 15.35 18.88
N LYS A 535 1.07 14.87 18.15
CA LYS A 535 0.03 13.97 18.66
C LYS A 535 0.64 12.67 19.18
N ILE A 536 1.47 12.01 18.39
CA ILE A 536 2.16 10.77 18.78
C ILE A 536 3.00 10.98 20.05
N LYS A 537 3.77 12.08 20.11
CA LYS A 537 4.56 12.45 21.30
C LYS A 537 3.69 12.70 22.53
N SER A 538 2.52 13.33 22.35
CA SER A 538 1.60 13.64 23.46
C SER A 538 0.96 12.40 24.09
N GLU A 539 0.88 11.30 23.33
CA GLU A 539 0.39 10.00 23.79
C GLU A 539 1.53 9.11 24.35
N GLU A 540 2.72 9.68 24.55
CA GLU A 540 3.91 9.02 25.09
C GLU A 540 4.37 7.80 24.26
N ILE A 541 4.02 7.76 22.98
CA ILE A 541 4.41 6.72 22.04
C ILE A 541 5.81 7.04 21.51
N ARG A 542 6.68 6.03 21.49
CA ARG A 542 8.06 6.22 21.01
C ARG A 542 8.08 6.33 19.50
N ILE A 543 8.79 7.34 18.97
CA ILE A 543 9.11 7.39 17.54
C ILE A 543 10.51 6.84 17.34
N VAL A 544 10.67 5.80 16.52
CA VAL A 544 11.93 5.09 16.31
C VAL A 544 12.23 4.87 14.83
N PRO A 545 13.50 4.64 14.44
CA PRO A 545 13.83 4.06 13.13
C PRO A 545 13.28 2.64 12.98
N ILE A 546 13.10 2.19 11.74
CA ILE A 546 12.55 0.85 11.46
C ILE A 546 13.44 -0.25 12.05
N SER A 547 14.77 -0.10 11.99
CA SER A 547 15.69 -1.11 12.56
C SER A 547 15.60 -1.28 14.07
N GLN A 548 14.90 -0.37 14.77
CA GLN A 548 14.75 -0.40 16.23
C GLN A 548 13.37 -0.90 16.68
N ILE A 549 12.48 -1.26 15.76
CA ILE A 549 11.14 -1.76 16.12
C ILE A 549 11.23 -3.12 16.86
N ASN A 550 12.09 -4.03 16.40
CA ASN A 550 12.35 -5.33 17.05
C ASN A 550 13.19 -5.21 18.34
N ILE A 551 13.67 -4.01 18.67
CA ILE A 551 14.47 -3.82 19.88
C ILE A 551 13.50 -3.52 21.01
N ASP A 552 13.30 -4.52 21.86
CA ASP A 552 12.54 -4.33 23.09
C ASP A 552 13.31 -3.39 24.03
N LEU A 553 12.87 -2.13 24.10
CA LEU A 553 13.39 -1.16 25.07
C LEU A 553 12.90 -1.42 26.50
N THR A 554 12.35 -2.61 26.81
CA THR A 554 12.43 -3.13 28.18
C THR A 554 13.89 -3.34 28.64
N GLN A 555 14.87 -3.32 27.73
CA GLN A 555 16.20 -2.79 28.03
C GLN A 555 16.13 -1.26 28.16
N THR A 556 15.92 -0.80 29.39
CA THR A 556 15.86 0.60 29.81
C THR A 556 16.78 1.52 29.03
N HIS A 557 16.15 2.47 28.36
CA HIS A 557 16.77 3.71 27.94
C HIS A 557 17.38 4.42 29.16
N ILE A 558 18.71 4.44 29.27
CA ILE A 558 19.38 5.19 30.33
C ILE A 558 19.14 6.67 30.02
N PRO A 559 18.49 7.45 30.91
CA PRO A 559 18.20 8.86 30.61
C PRO A 559 19.46 9.62 30.19
N TYR A 560 19.35 10.46 29.16
CA TYR A 560 20.51 11.13 28.56
C TYR A 560 21.36 11.91 29.57
N TRP A 561 20.75 12.47 30.61
CA TRP A 561 21.45 13.20 31.67
C TRP A 561 22.46 12.34 32.46
N ILE A 562 22.32 11.01 32.45
CA ILE A 562 23.27 10.07 33.06
C ILE A 562 24.62 10.04 32.34
N LYS A 563 24.64 10.32 31.03
CA LYS A 563 25.87 10.37 30.23
C LYS A 563 26.85 11.43 30.75
N ASN A 564 26.36 12.48 31.39
CA ASN A 564 27.21 13.48 32.05
C ASN A 564 28.04 12.87 33.18
N ASN A 565 27.46 11.96 33.97
CA ASN A 565 28.16 11.28 35.06
C ASN A 565 29.26 10.35 34.53
N ALA A 566 29.01 9.66 33.42
CA ALA A 566 30.02 8.84 32.75
C ALA A 566 31.13 9.68 32.13
N GLY A 567 30.80 10.85 31.57
CA GLY A 567 31.76 11.82 31.05
C GLY A 567 32.69 12.36 32.14
N TRP A 568 32.12 12.82 33.26
CA TRP A 568 32.87 13.29 34.43
C TRP A 568 33.74 12.19 35.07
N TRP A 569 33.32 10.93 34.97
CA TRP A 569 34.16 9.84 35.45
C TRP A 569 35.33 9.60 34.51
N ALA A 570 35.08 9.55 33.20
CA ALA A 570 36.10 9.30 32.19
C ALA A 570 37.16 10.41 32.12
N ASP A 571 36.79 11.67 32.33
CA ASP A 571 37.70 12.81 32.34
C ASP A 571 38.43 13.03 33.68
N GLY A 572 38.06 12.26 34.73
CA GLY A 572 38.66 12.31 36.05
C GLY A 572 38.08 13.38 36.99
N SER A 573 37.00 14.04 36.63
CA SER A 573 36.29 15.01 37.47
C SER A 573 35.58 14.37 38.66
N ILE A 574 35.17 13.09 38.56
CA ILE A 574 34.70 12.27 39.69
C ILE A 574 35.54 10.99 39.84
N ASP A 575 35.70 10.53 41.08
CA ASP A 575 36.44 9.32 41.39
C ASP A 575 35.62 8.03 41.16
N ASP A 576 36.30 6.89 41.12
CA ASP A 576 35.70 5.58 40.86
C ASP A 576 34.61 5.22 41.88
N SER A 577 34.80 5.58 43.15
CA SER A 577 33.81 5.34 44.21
C SER A 577 32.52 6.14 43.98
N THR A 578 32.64 7.42 43.62
CA THR A 578 31.49 8.30 43.35
C THR A 578 30.72 7.80 42.13
N PHE A 579 31.41 7.41 41.07
CA PHE A 579 30.78 6.85 39.88
C PHE A 579 30.04 5.54 40.18
N VAL A 580 30.69 4.61 40.89
CA VAL A 580 30.08 3.32 41.27
C VAL A 580 28.82 3.51 42.11
N GLN A 581 28.85 4.40 43.11
CA GLN A 581 27.68 4.72 43.93
C GLN A 581 26.54 5.31 43.10
N GLY A 582 26.87 6.18 42.12
CA GLY A 582 25.90 6.72 41.17
C GLY A 582 25.22 5.61 40.36
N ILE A 583 25.99 4.69 39.77
CA ILE A 583 25.44 3.56 39.01
C ILE A 583 24.58 2.65 39.89
N GLN A 584 25.05 2.30 41.10
CA GLN A 584 24.29 1.48 42.05
C GLN A 584 22.94 2.12 42.40
N TYR A 585 22.91 3.43 42.64
CA TYR A 585 21.68 4.17 42.90
C TYR A 585 20.72 4.10 41.70
N LEU A 586 21.22 4.32 40.48
CA LEU A 586 20.41 4.27 39.27
C LEU A 586 19.79 2.90 39.04
N ILE A 587 20.53 1.83 39.35
CA ILE A 587 20.02 0.46 39.26
C ILE A 587 18.95 0.21 40.32
N LYS A 588 19.19 0.64 41.57
CA LYS A 588 18.26 0.46 42.68
C LYS A 588 16.92 1.18 42.46
N GLU A 589 16.96 2.37 41.88
CA GLU A 589 15.76 3.18 41.60
C GLU A 589 15.07 2.80 40.28
N GLY A 590 15.55 1.77 39.56
CA GLY A 590 14.98 1.32 38.29
C GLY A 590 15.19 2.31 37.12
N ILE A 591 16.12 3.24 37.26
CA ILE A 591 16.48 4.23 36.23
C ILE A 591 17.44 3.59 35.19
N MET A 592 18.23 2.61 35.62
CA MET A 592 19.12 1.81 34.77
C MET A 592 18.88 0.32 35.05
N ASN A 593 18.25 -0.40 34.14
CA ASN A 593 18.11 -1.85 34.25
C ASN A 593 19.36 -2.53 33.71
N ILE A 594 19.88 -3.46 34.51
CA ILE A 594 20.95 -4.37 34.10
C ILE A 594 20.31 -5.75 33.90
N PRO A 595 20.57 -6.43 32.77
CA PRO A 595 20.14 -7.81 32.57
C PRO A 595 20.54 -8.71 33.76
N PRO A 596 19.75 -9.75 34.09
CA PRO A 596 20.00 -10.59 35.24
C PRO A 596 21.44 -11.14 35.26
N THR A 597 22.30 -10.58 36.11
CA THR A 597 23.73 -10.89 36.16
C THR A 597 24.08 -11.39 37.55
N THR A 598 24.47 -12.66 37.66
CA THR A 598 24.92 -13.26 38.92
C THR A 598 26.41 -13.01 39.15
N PRO A 599 26.83 -12.48 40.33
CA PRO A 599 28.24 -12.34 40.66
C PRO A 599 28.95 -13.69 40.73
N ASN A 600 30.10 -13.85 40.06
CA ASN A 600 30.97 -14.98 40.29
C ASN A 600 31.63 -14.87 41.68
N ALA A 601 31.79 -16.00 42.39
CA ALA A 601 32.48 -16.09 43.67
C ALA A 601 34.02 -15.97 43.54
N GLY A 602 34.50 -15.02 42.72
CA GLY A 602 35.91 -14.84 42.36
C GLY A 602 36.57 -13.69 43.13
N THR A 603 37.82 -13.93 43.55
CA THR A 603 38.72 -13.03 44.30
C THR A 603 39.36 -11.95 43.41
N GLY A 604 38.55 -11.20 42.65
CA GLY A 604 39.03 -10.12 41.77
C GLY A 604 39.48 -8.88 42.54
N SER A 605 40.45 -8.15 42.00
CA SER A 605 40.88 -6.83 42.52
C SER A 605 39.69 -5.86 42.60
N ASN A 606 39.61 -5.05 43.67
CA ASN A 606 38.62 -3.96 43.81
C ASN A 606 38.83 -2.80 42.81
N GLU A 607 39.70 -2.95 41.82
CA GLU A 607 40.10 -1.91 40.89
C GLU A 607 39.33 -2.04 39.57
N ILE A 608 38.75 -0.93 39.10
CA ILE A 608 37.96 -0.90 37.87
C ILE A 608 38.90 -0.94 36.66
N PRO A 609 38.77 -1.93 35.75
CA PRO A 609 39.58 -1.97 34.53
C PRO A 609 39.47 -0.69 33.70
N SER A 610 40.61 -0.18 33.21
CA SER A 610 40.67 1.08 32.45
C SER A 610 39.84 1.05 31.17
N TRP A 611 39.57 -0.13 30.58
CA TRP A 611 38.71 -0.25 29.39
C TRP A 611 37.26 0.13 29.70
N ILE A 612 36.78 -0.09 30.93
CA ILE A 612 35.42 0.29 31.34
C ILE A 612 35.32 1.81 31.44
N LYS A 613 36.39 2.44 31.95
CA LYS A 613 36.51 3.91 31.99
C LYS A 613 36.57 4.53 30.59
N ASN A 614 37.28 3.88 29.67
CA ASN A 614 37.27 4.27 28.25
C ASN A 614 35.87 4.13 27.62
N ASN A 615 35.18 3.03 27.88
CA ASN A 615 33.82 2.81 27.41
C ASN A 615 32.85 3.86 27.96
N ALA A 616 32.98 4.26 29.23
CA ALA A 616 32.18 5.36 29.80
C ALA A 616 32.40 6.68 29.05
N GLY A 617 33.66 6.99 28.71
CA GLY A 617 33.99 8.16 27.90
C GLY A 617 33.44 8.06 26.48
N TRP A 618 33.50 6.89 25.85
CA TRP A 618 32.90 6.66 24.54
C TRP A 618 31.38 6.76 24.57
N TRP A 619 30.75 6.23 25.61
CA TRP A 619 29.31 6.28 25.80
C TRP A 619 28.81 7.70 26.02
N ALA A 620 29.53 8.48 26.85
CA ALA A 620 29.25 9.90 27.08
C ALA A 620 29.36 10.75 25.80
N ASN A 621 30.23 10.34 24.87
CA ASN A 621 30.42 10.97 23.56
C ASN A 621 29.59 10.31 22.45
N ASN A 622 28.59 9.49 22.79
CA ASN A 622 27.71 8.78 21.84
C ASN A 622 28.46 7.91 20.80
N ARG A 623 29.65 7.40 21.15
CA ARG A 623 30.47 6.53 20.28
C ARG A 623 30.16 5.03 20.44
N ILE A 624 29.54 4.65 21.56
CA ILE A 624 29.05 3.29 21.80
C ILE A 624 27.61 3.39 22.32
N SER A 625 26.84 2.33 22.14
CA SER A 625 25.42 2.29 22.52
C SER A 625 25.24 2.21 24.05
N ASP A 626 24.01 2.40 24.52
CA ASP A 626 23.65 2.13 25.91
C ASP A 626 23.87 0.65 26.27
N SER A 627 23.62 -0.29 25.35
CA SER A 627 23.87 -1.72 25.56
C SER A 627 25.35 -2.06 25.67
N ASP A 628 26.21 -1.39 24.89
CA ASP A 628 27.67 -1.54 24.97
C ASP A 628 28.21 -1.05 26.32
N PHE A 629 27.65 0.06 26.83
CA PHE A 629 28.01 0.59 28.14
C PHE A 629 27.48 -0.30 29.27
N VAL A 630 26.23 -0.75 29.19
CA VAL A 630 25.61 -1.69 30.14
C VAL A 630 26.41 -2.99 30.22
N SER A 631 26.93 -3.51 29.11
CA SER A 631 27.81 -4.69 29.10
C SER A 631 29.08 -4.50 29.94
N GLY A 632 29.60 -3.26 30.01
CA GLY A 632 30.70 -2.90 30.91
C GLY A 632 30.29 -2.93 32.39
N ILE A 633 29.08 -2.48 32.71
CA ILE A 633 28.52 -2.54 34.06
C ILE A 633 28.23 -3.98 34.48
N GLU A 634 27.67 -4.80 33.59
CA GLU A 634 27.50 -6.24 33.79
C GLU A 634 28.83 -6.92 34.12
N TYR A 635 29.92 -6.55 33.42
CA TYR A 635 31.24 -7.07 33.73
C TYR A 635 31.65 -6.74 35.18
N LEU A 636 31.42 -5.52 35.66
CA LEU A 636 31.74 -5.12 37.04
C LEU A 636 30.97 -5.96 38.06
N ILE A 637 29.69 -6.22 37.79
CA ILE A 637 28.82 -7.03 38.64
C ILE A 637 29.25 -8.50 38.63
N LYS A 638 29.44 -9.05 37.43
CA LYS A 638 29.83 -10.46 37.21
C LYS A 638 31.17 -10.79 37.86
N ASN A 639 32.11 -9.84 37.88
CA ASN A 639 33.42 -10.01 38.51
C ASN A 639 33.48 -9.58 39.98
N GLY A 640 32.35 -9.20 40.58
CA GLY A 640 32.26 -8.84 42.00
C GLY A 640 32.89 -7.50 42.37
N ILE A 641 33.23 -6.66 41.40
CA ILE A 641 33.78 -5.30 41.58
C ILE A 641 32.67 -4.34 42.01
N MET A 642 31.45 -4.55 41.51
CA MET A 642 30.24 -3.79 41.85
C MET A 642 29.14 -4.75 42.33
N LYS A 643 28.28 -4.27 43.24
CA LYS A 643 27.08 -4.98 43.74
C LYS A 643 25.94 -3.97 43.83
N TYR A 644 24.70 -4.34 43.59
CA TYR A 644 23.56 -3.42 43.67
C TYR A 644 22.40 -4.04 44.44
#